data_AF-A0A6P7F515-F1
#
_entry.id   AF-A0A6P7F515-F1
#
_cell.length_a   1.000
_cell.length_b   1.000
_cell.length_c   1.000
_cell.angle_alpha   90.00
_cell.angle_beta   90.00
_cell.angle_gamma   90.00
#
_symmetry.space_group_name_H-M   'P 1'
#
loop_
_entity.id
_entity.type
_entity.pdbx_description
1 polymer ?
#
loop_
_entity_poly.entity_id
_entity_poly.type
_entity_poly.pdbx_seq_one_letter_code
_entity_poly.pdbx_strand_id
1 'polypeptide(L)'
;MSRCAKTVVILLFVFICSTYVLSLLAGFGEKFFSGEFNEVEIWLKQNQLEQYTGLFKQKGISQLAQCGQLGELPELPAPDEQRLQRAALVLQQRLVLRQWLYKYNLHSYYPKLLPVEVTSLEDVYWLEDNKAKQVFTKDFPRWSSARQSLPISKQRLEVLKADLWSEVVKSSHHQDAWTWGGMLVVSVSVAGLVTLAAMTQPSLAPEAKHSLLQYVTGKYLLPSNCKVNFQWSCHHPVGQTVCFTVQFYQRNGQPYPICDTDNFTVDIRGGARKLAVITELGSPTDPNSANVAKVKFTVRHAGQYRISVMVGTQHVAGSPFTTIFVAGPAFAQRTMVVRHCSTVVCTANVAHLLYIEPRDEYSNICRYASGDNPTEGYTIDIMQLGTQSQENELEIDKENFTTSLDYDWESQRVSVQLKFIREGCYHATIYYHGSELHNGDFDIIVLNSIDSTLVHRNVASKNHNICYDAKLVGINGERIPKPKKILCYVSPKQLIIKELILKFIPKRLFTFRLCPSTKFNFHADTLKFSEFYSSSFTVDDGCQPKIELVSKDRNVIAATFAQFLLKNMGGSETFKDKQDFFYHEVRKFHHKHYHEKLSMKVSREKLLESSMKSTKSFSVADWCKNFEVNFQGEQGIDWGGLRREWFELICEQLFDPKNTLFTSFHEGQQSLVHPNPARGPHLKLKHYEFAGKVVGKCLYESALGGSYRQLVRARFTRSFLAQVIGLRVHYKYFEQDDPDLYLSKIKYLLENNMDDLETELYFVEEQYDSNGQLFRIVELVPNGSKIRVSNSTKLQYLDALAQYRLATSIKDEMEAFLRGLNELIPDNLLSIFDENELEAFQLLLCGTGQYSIADFKAHHVVNGNSTEFRRIVGWFWAAVGNFTQEEMARLLQFTTGCSQLPPGGFRDLTPRFQITAAPTFGNLPTAHTCFNQLCLPDYDSYEHFEKSLLLAISEGTEGFGMV
;
A
#
# COMPACT_ATOMS: atom_id res chain seq x y z
N MET A 1 27.09 92.25 -23.94
CA MET A 1 25.66 92.01 -23.64
C MET A 1 24.71 92.08 -24.86
N SER A 2 25.18 91.98 -26.12
CA SER A 2 24.31 92.08 -27.32
C SER A 2 23.96 90.72 -27.99
N ARG A 3 24.62 89.62 -27.61
CA ARG A 3 24.35 88.27 -28.19
C ARG A 3 23.37 87.39 -27.38
N CYS A 4 23.15 87.63 -26.09
CA CYS A 4 22.12 86.90 -25.33
C CYS A 4 20.69 87.40 -25.63
N ALA A 5 20.51 88.70 -25.88
CA ALA A 5 19.17 89.27 -26.12
C ALA A 5 18.56 88.78 -27.46
N LYS A 6 19.38 88.56 -28.50
CA LYS A 6 18.90 88.07 -29.80
C LYS A 6 18.46 86.61 -29.76
N THR A 7 19.08 85.78 -28.93
CA THR A 7 18.76 84.35 -28.83
C THR A 7 17.46 84.10 -28.06
N VAL A 8 17.18 84.91 -27.03
CA VAL A 8 15.94 84.81 -26.24
C VAL A 8 14.72 85.29 -27.02
N VAL A 9 14.87 86.34 -27.85
CA VAL A 9 13.78 86.84 -28.71
C VAL A 9 13.44 85.84 -29.83
N ILE A 10 14.42 85.14 -30.38
CA ILE A 10 14.19 84.10 -31.40
C ILE A 10 13.52 82.87 -30.79
N LEU A 11 13.91 82.46 -29.58
CA LEU A 11 13.26 81.35 -28.86
C LEU A 11 11.81 81.65 -28.49
N LEU A 12 11.49 82.88 -28.08
CA LEU A 12 10.11 83.30 -27.79
C LEU A 12 9.24 83.37 -29.07
N PHE A 13 9.80 83.81 -30.20
CA PHE A 13 9.06 83.86 -31.47
C PHE A 13 8.78 82.46 -32.03
N VAL A 14 9.72 81.52 -31.89
CA VAL A 14 9.53 80.12 -32.29
C VAL A 14 8.51 79.42 -31.39
N PHE A 15 8.49 79.73 -30.09
CA PHE A 15 7.52 79.14 -29.16
C PHE A 15 6.08 79.62 -29.45
N ILE A 16 5.89 80.92 -29.71
CA ILE A 16 4.59 81.52 -30.03
C ILE A 16 4.08 81.08 -31.42
N CYS A 17 4.96 80.90 -32.41
CA CYS A 17 4.56 80.32 -33.69
C CYS A 17 4.20 78.83 -33.59
N SER A 18 4.87 78.05 -32.72
CA SER A 18 4.54 76.63 -32.55
C SER A 18 3.19 76.43 -31.86
N THR A 19 2.82 77.27 -30.89
CA THR A 19 1.54 77.17 -30.18
C THR A 19 0.36 77.61 -31.06
N TYR A 20 0.57 78.56 -31.98
CA TYR A 20 -0.45 78.98 -32.94
C TYR A 20 -0.67 77.96 -34.07
N VAL A 21 0.38 77.22 -34.48
CA VAL A 21 0.27 76.12 -35.45
C VAL A 21 -0.36 74.87 -34.81
N LEU A 22 -0.08 74.60 -33.53
CA LEU A 22 -0.72 73.53 -32.77
C LEU A 22 -2.21 73.80 -32.51
N SER A 23 -2.63 75.06 -32.30
CA SER A 23 -4.06 75.39 -32.15
C SER A 23 -4.84 75.36 -33.47
N LEU A 24 -4.20 75.74 -34.59
CA LEU A 24 -4.78 75.61 -35.93
C LEU A 24 -4.87 74.14 -36.41
N LEU A 25 -3.94 73.26 -36.00
CA LEU A 25 -4.01 71.82 -36.25
C LEU A 25 -5.02 71.11 -35.34
N ALA A 26 -5.19 71.57 -34.09
CA ALA A 26 -6.23 71.08 -33.18
C ALA A 26 -7.65 71.42 -33.69
N GLY A 27 -7.85 72.58 -34.31
CA GLY A 27 -9.14 72.97 -34.90
C GLY A 27 -9.51 72.28 -36.22
N PHE A 28 -8.56 71.65 -36.91
CA PHE A 28 -8.82 70.89 -38.16
C PHE A 28 -8.97 69.38 -37.92
N GLY A 29 -8.49 68.86 -36.78
CA GLY A 29 -8.57 67.43 -36.43
C GLY A 29 -9.95 66.93 -35.99
N GLU A 30 -10.85 67.82 -35.54
CA GLU A 30 -12.17 67.42 -35.03
C GLU A 30 -13.22 67.10 -36.10
N LYS A 31 -12.91 67.21 -37.40
CA LYS A 31 -13.84 66.89 -38.49
C LYS A 31 -13.47 65.69 -39.36
N PHE A 32 -12.40 64.96 -39.05
CA PHE A 32 -11.97 63.79 -39.85
C PHE A 32 -11.92 62.45 -39.11
N PHE A 33 -12.17 62.41 -37.80
CA PHE A 33 -12.15 61.16 -37.02
C PHE A 33 -13.52 60.48 -36.82
N SER A 34 -14.57 60.93 -37.50
CA SER A 34 -15.92 60.32 -37.40
C SER A 34 -16.14 59.16 -38.38
N GLY A 35 -15.23 58.17 -38.40
CA GLY A 35 -15.24 57.10 -39.41
C GLY A 35 -15.27 55.65 -38.90
N GLU A 36 -14.63 55.34 -37.77
CA GLU A 36 -14.37 53.93 -37.39
C GLU A 36 -15.00 53.46 -36.06
N PHE A 37 -15.78 54.30 -35.37
CA PHE A 37 -16.63 53.84 -34.26
C PHE A 37 -18.01 53.46 -34.78
N ASN A 38 -18.25 52.18 -35.12
CA ASN A 38 -19.64 51.71 -35.27
C ASN A 38 -19.86 50.19 -35.09
N GLU A 39 -18.90 49.30 -35.31
CA GLU A 39 -19.19 47.85 -35.29
C GLU A 39 -19.50 47.27 -33.90
N VAL A 40 -18.75 47.66 -32.86
CA VAL A 40 -18.99 47.24 -31.47
C VAL A 40 -20.28 47.85 -30.93
N GLU A 41 -20.57 49.10 -31.26
CA GLU A 41 -21.82 49.77 -30.86
C GLU A 41 -23.05 49.13 -31.52
N ILE A 42 -22.95 48.79 -32.81
CA ILE A 42 -24.00 48.03 -33.53
C ILE A 42 -24.20 46.64 -32.89
N TRP A 43 -23.14 45.96 -32.51
CA TRP A 43 -23.24 44.64 -31.86
C TRP A 43 -23.85 44.72 -30.46
N LEU A 44 -23.47 45.72 -29.65
CA LEU A 44 -24.10 45.96 -28.35
C LEU A 44 -25.58 46.29 -28.50
N LYS A 45 -25.95 47.07 -29.53
CA LYS A 45 -27.35 47.38 -29.85
C LYS A 45 -28.15 46.15 -30.28
N GLN A 46 -27.59 45.29 -31.12
CA GLN A 46 -28.23 44.04 -31.56
C GLN A 46 -28.51 43.07 -30.40
N ASN A 47 -27.72 43.14 -29.33
CA ASN A 47 -27.86 42.28 -28.14
C ASN A 47 -28.53 43.00 -26.95
N GLN A 48 -29.14 44.18 -27.15
CA GLN A 48 -29.83 44.96 -26.12
C GLN A 48 -28.93 45.36 -24.92
N LEU A 49 -27.67 45.71 -25.21
CA LEU A 49 -26.64 46.11 -24.24
C LEU A 49 -26.08 47.53 -24.53
N GLU A 50 -26.78 48.35 -25.31
CA GLU A 50 -26.32 49.69 -25.75
C GLU A 50 -26.04 50.66 -24.60
N GLN A 51 -26.73 50.48 -23.45
CA GLN A 51 -26.51 51.27 -22.24
C GLN A 51 -25.11 51.10 -21.63
N TYR A 52 -24.38 50.05 -22.00
CA TYR A 52 -23.04 49.74 -21.48
C TYR A 52 -21.90 50.14 -22.43
N THR A 53 -22.20 50.83 -23.54
CA THR A 53 -21.19 51.31 -24.51
C THR A 53 -20.07 52.13 -23.86
N GLY A 54 -20.38 52.93 -22.84
CA GLY A 54 -19.37 53.71 -22.09
C GLY A 54 -18.35 52.85 -21.33
N LEU A 55 -18.78 51.72 -20.77
CA LEU A 55 -17.91 50.79 -20.03
C LEU A 55 -16.95 50.04 -20.97
N PHE A 56 -17.43 49.64 -22.15
CA PHE A 56 -16.59 49.00 -23.17
C PHE A 56 -15.50 49.96 -23.68
N LYS A 57 -15.83 51.24 -23.88
CA LYS A 57 -14.85 52.28 -24.22
C LYS A 57 -13.81 52.50 -23.12
N GLN A 58 -14.23 52.50 -21.85
CA GLN A 58 -13.32 52.67 -20.71
C GLN A 58 -12.33 51.50 -20.56
N LYS A 59 -12.78 50.28 -20.88
CA LYS A 59 -11.94 49.07 -20.92
C LYS A 59 -11.06 48.96 -22.17
N GLY A 60 -11.16 49.93 -23.11
CA GLY A 60 -10.38 49.92 -24.35
C GLY A 60 -10.84 48.90 -25.38
N ILE A 61 -12.07 48.41 -25.28
CA ILE A 61 -12.64 47.43 -26.22
C ILE A 61 -13.21 48.20 -27.42
N SER A 62 -12.48 48.17 -28.54
CA SER A 62 -12.81 48.91 -29.77
C SER A 62 -13.14 47.99 -30.95
N GLN A 63 -12.81 46.70 -30.88
CA GLN A 63 -12.99 45.74 -31.97
C GLN A 63 -13.89 44.56 -31.59
N LEU A 64 -14.64 44.02 -32.57
CA LEU A 64 -15.51 42.85 -32.34
C LEU A 64 -14.77 41.60 -31.86
N ALA A 65 -13.51 41.41 -32.25
CA ALA A 65 -12.70 40.28 -31.79
C ALA A 65 -12.46 40.31 -30.28
N GLN A 66 -12.30 41.50 -29.70
CA GLN A 66 -12.13 41.70 -28.26
C GLN A 66 -13.43 41.41 -27.49
N CYS A 67 -14.60 41.68 -28.09
CA CYS A 67 -15.90 41.33 -27.51
C CYS A 67 -16.15 39.81 -27.41
N GLY A 68 -15.40 38.98 -28.15
CA GLY A 68 -15.47 37.52 -28.07
C GLY A 68 -14.54 36.89 -27.03
N GLN A 69 -13.69 37.68 -26.36
CA GLN A 69 -12.78 37.21 -25.32
C GLN A 69 -13.45 37.27 -23.94
N LEU A 70 -14.04 36.15 -23.51
CA LEU A 70 -14.83 36.06 -22.28
C LEU A 70 -14.11 36.54 -21.01
N GLY A 71 -12.78 36.44 -20.96
CA GLY A 71 -11.98 36.89 -19.81
C GLY A 71 -11.68 38.40 -19.75
N GLU A 72 -11.88 39.14 -20.84
CA GLU A 72 -11.53 40.57 -20.91
C GLU A 72 -12.74 41.51 -20.81
N LEU A 73 -13.96 40.96 -20.85
CA LEU A 73 -15.22 41.68 -20.81
C LEU A 73 -15.43 42.41 -19.47
N PRO A 74 -16.15 43.55 -19.46
CA PRO A 74 -16.52 44.24 -18.22
C PRO A 74 -17.57 43.45 -17.43
N GLU A 75 -17.47 43.51 -16.09
CA GLU A 75 -18.45 42.91 -15.18
C GLU A 75 -19.77 43.70 -15.22
N LEU A 76 -20.90 43.00 -15.37
CA LEU A 76 -22.24 43.56 -15.45
C LEU A 76 -23.16 42.96 -14.37
N PRO A 77 -24.32 43.58 -14.08
CA PRO A 77 -25.32 42.95 -13.20
C PRO A 77 -25.76 41.58 -13.72
N ALA A 78 -26.03 40.63 -12.81
CA ALA A 78 -26.29 39.22 -13.10
C ALA A 78 -27.19 38.90 -14.33
N PRO A 79 -28.34 39.57 -14.57
CA PRO A 79 -29.15 39.29 -15.76
C PRO A 79 -28.48 39.72 -17.07
N ASP A 80 -27.68 40.79 -17.05
CA ASP A 80 -27.01 41.35 -18.22
C ASP A 80 -25.64 40.72 -18.48
N GLU A 81 -24.98 40.25 -17.44
CA GLU A 81 -23.75 39.47 -17.54
C GLU A 81 -23.99 38.14 -18.26
N GLN A 82 -25.05 37.42 -17.91
CA GLN A 82 -25.42 36.19 -18.62
C GLN A 82 -25.76 36.45 -20.09
N ARG A 83 -26.41 37.57 -20.40
CA ARG A 83 -26.71 37.97 -21.79
C ARG A 83 -25.43 38.31 -22.54
N LEU A 84 -24.52 39.05 -21.92
CA LEU A 84 -23.23 39.42 -22.51
C LEU A 84 -22.35 38.20 -22.77
N GLN A 85 -22.22 37.28 -21.81
CA GLN A 85 -21.43 36.07 -21.97
C GLN A 85 -21.99 35.17 -23.09
N ARG A 86 -23.32 35.03 -23.19
CA ARG A 86 -23.96 34.29 -24.30
C ARG A 86 -23.72 34.97 -25.64
N ALA A 87 -23.89 36.29 -25.73
CA ALA A 87 -23.65 37.05 -26.95
C ALA A 87 -22.18 36.96 -27.39
N ALA A 88 -21.24 37.06 -26.45
CA ALA A 88 -19.81 36.94 -26.69
C ALA A 88 -19.42 35.55 -27.23
N LEU A 89 -20.01 34.49 -26.68
CA LEU A 89 -19.76 33.12 -27.13
C LEU A 89 -20.30 32.87 -28.55
N VAL A 90 -21.49 33.40 -28.87
CA VAL A 90 -22.05 33.36 -30.23
C VAL A 90 -21.19 34.17 -31.21
N LEU A 91 -20.68 35.34 -30.79
CA LEU A 91 -19.78 36.15 -31.62
C LEU A 91 -18.47 35.40 -31.87
N GLN A 92 -17.90 34.76 -30.85
CA GLN A 92 -16.69 33.96 -30.95
C GLN A 92 -16.86 32.82 -31.97
N GLN A 93 -17.96 32.07 -31.90
CA GLN A 93 -18.27 30.99 -32.85
C GLN A 93 -18.39 31.50 -34.30
N ARG A 94 -19.03 32.66 -34.49
CA ARG A 94 -19.18 33.29 -35.81
C ARG A 94 -17.85 33.74 -36.40
N LEU A 95 -16.98 34.34 -35.58
CA LEU A 95 -15.65 34.77 -36.01
C LEU A 95 -14.75 33.57 -36.36
N VAL A 96 -14.83 32.48 -35.59
CA VAL A 96 -14.14 31.22 -35.89
C VAL A 96 -14.62 30.62 -37.21
N LEU A 97 -15.93 30.57 -37.46
CA LEU A 97 -16.49 30.10 -38.72
C LEU A 97 -16.03 30.96 -39.91
N ARG A 98 -16.02 32.29 -39.74
CA ARG A 98 -15.55 33.23 -40.78
C ARG A 98 -14.07 33.04 -41.10
N GLN A 99 -13.24 32.82 -40.09
CA GLN A 99 -11.81 32.53 -40.27
C GLN A 99 -11.57 31.19 -40.96
N TRP A 100 -12.34 30.16 -40.60
CA TRP A 100 -12.27 28.87 -41.28
C TRP A 100 -12.65 28.97 -42.77
N LEU A 101 -13.73 29.70 -43.09
CA LEU A 101 -14.10 29.99 -44.48
C LEU A 101 -13.01 30.77 -45.21
N TYR A 102 -12.35 31.71 -44.55
CA TYR A 102 -11.24 32.48 -45.12
C TYR A 102 -10.07 31.58 -45.52
N LYS A 103 -9.68 30.63 -44.66
CA LYS A 103 -8.59 29.67 -44.94
C LYS A 103 -8.81 28.84 -46.20
N TYR A 104 -10.07 28.57 -46.55
CA TYR A 104 -10.46 27.82 -47.75
C TYR A 104 -10.93 28.73 -48.92
N ASN A 105 -10.73 30.05 -48.83
CA ASN A 105 -11.17 31.04 -49.82
C ASN A 105 -12.69 31.07 -50.08
N LEU A 106 -13.51 30.71 -49.09
CA LEU A 106 -14.98 30.66 -49.15
C LEU A 106 -15.67 31.78 -48.35
N HIS A 107 -14.90 32.77 -47.85
CA HIS A 107 -15.41 33.85 -46.99
C HIS A 107 -16.55 34.69 -47.59
N SER A 108 -16.60 34.85 -48.92
CA SER A 108 -17.65 35.59 -49.63
C SER A 108 -19.04 34.96 -49.51
N TYR A 109 -19.11 33.68 -49.14
CA TYR A 109 -20.36 32.93 -48.95
C TYR A 109 -20.89 33.00 -47.51
N TYR A 110 -20.14 33.55 -46.55
CA TYR A 110 -20.57 33.72 -45.16
C TYR A 110 -21.96 34.39 -45.01
N PRO A 111 -22.27 35.53 -45.66
CA PRO A 111 -23.61 36.13 -45.55
C PRO A 111 -24.73 35.28 -46.16
N LYS A 112 -24.41 34.35 -47.08
CA LYS A 112 -25.37 33.41 -47.69
C LYS A 112 -25.61 32.15 -46.84
N LEU A 113 -24.73 31.88 -45.87
CA LEU A 113 -24.84 30.75 -44.94
C LEU A 113 -25.72 31.05 -43.72
N LEU A 114 -25.75 32.31 -43.28
CA LEU A 114 -26.55 32.74 -42.12
C LEU A 114 -28.06 32.47 -42.25
N PRO A 115 -28.72 32.69 -43.41
CA PRO A 115 -30.14 32.37 -43.59
C PRO A 115 -30.44 30.86 -43.63
N VAL A 116 -29.42 30.02 -43.79
CA VAL A 116 -29.51 28.55 -43.79
C VAL A 116 -29.11 27.98 -42.41
N GLU A 117 -29.10 28.83 -41.37
CA GLU A 117 -28.83 28.50 -39.97
C GLU A 117 -27.41 27.96 -39.70
N VAL A 118 -26.46 28.18 -40.60
CA VAL A 118 -25.05 27.81 -40.36
C VAL A 118 -24.34 28.98 -39.69
N THR A 119 -24.19 28.91 -38.36
CA THR A 119 -23.63 30.01 -37.54
C THR A 119 -22.37 29.61 -36.76
N SER A 120 -22.12 28.32 -36.61
CA SER A 120 -20.95 27.73 -35.96
C SER A 120 -20.26 26.72 -36.87
N LEU A 121 -19.08 26.26 -36.46
CA LEU A 121 -18.33 25.24 -37.20
C LEU A 121 -19.00 23.85 -37.09
N GLU A 122 -19.75 23.62 -36.01
CA GLU A 122 -20.54 22.41 -35.81
C GLU A 122 -21.70 22.29 -36.81
N ASP A 123 -22.33 23.42 -37.16
CA ASP A 123 -23.46 23.44 -38.10
C ASP A 123 -23.02 23.00 -39.52
N VAL A 124 -21.72 23.12 -39.83
CA VAL A 124 -21.12 22.66 -41.10
C VAL A 124 -21.24 21.14 -41.27
N TYR A 125 -21.24 20.37 -40.17
CA TYR A 125 -21.44 18.91 -40.26
C TYR A 125 -22.87 18.53 -40.65
N TRP A 126 -23.85 19.38 -40.34
CA TRP A 126 -25.27 19.07 -40.49
C TRP A 126 -25.90 19.69 -41.74
N LEU A 127 -25.17 20.56 -42.46
CA LEU A 127 -25.67 21.14 -43.71
C LEU A 127 -25.81 20.06 -44.81
N GLU A 128 -27.04 19.87 -45.29
CA GLU A 128 -27.34 18.92 -46.36
C GLU A 128 -26.70 19.34 -47.70
N ASP A 129 -26.16 18.37 -48.45
CA ASP A 129 -25.47 18.62 -49.71
C ASP A 129 -26.35 19.28 -50.77
N ASN A 130 -27.66 19.04 -50.76
CA ASN A 130 -28.60 19.68 -51.68
C ASN A 130 -28.74 21.19 -51.41
N LYS A 131 -28.80 21.59 -50.14
CA LYS A 131 -28.82 23.00 -49.73
C LYS A 131 -27.46 23.66 -49.95
N ALA A 132 -26.37 22.96 -49.66
CA ALA A 132 -25.02 23.45 -49.92
C ALA A 132 -24.74 23.65 -51.43
N LYS A 133 -25.22 22.78 -52.31
CA LYS A 133 -25.11 22.96 -53.78
C LYS A 133 -25.83 24.21 -54.27
N GLN A 134 -26.98 24.56 -53.68
CA GLN A 134 -27.70 25.79 -54.00
C GLN A 134 -26.93 27.05 -53.54
N VAL A 135 -26.25 26.99 -52.39
CA VAL A 135 -25.48 28.13 -51.85
C VAL A 135 -24.15 28.35 -52.57
N PHE A 136 -23.37 27.28 -52.76
CA PHE A 136 -21.99 27.39 -53.28
C PHE A 136 -21.88 27.25 -54.80
N THR A 137 -22.92 26.76 -55.50
CA THR A 137 -23.01 26.60 -56.96
C THR A 137 -21.72 26.11 -57.63
N LYS A 138 -20.85 27.02 -58.10
CA LYS A 138 -19.57 26.72 -58.77
C LYS A 138 -18.45 26.27 -57.82
N ASP A 139 -18.46 26.70 -56.57
CA ASP A 139 -17.43 26.40 -55.56
C ASP A 139 -17.82 25.22 -54.62
N PHE A 140 -18.88 24.48 -54.95
CA PHE A 140 -19.30 23.30 -54.19
C PHE A 140 -18.20 22.23 -54.01
N PRO A 141 -17.35 21.92 -55.00
CA PRO A 141 -16.24 20.96 -54.80
C PRO A 141 -15.24 21.42 -53.73
N ARG A 142 -14.97 22.73 -53.65
CA ARG A 142 -14.08 23.30 -52.62
C ARG A 142 -14.72 23.25 -51.23
N TRP A 143 -16.01 23.55 -51.14
CA TRP A 143 -16.78 23.38 -49.91
C TRP A 143 -16.78 21.93 -49.42
N SER A 144 -16.99 20.97 -50.33
CA SER A 144 -17.00 19.54 -50.00
C SER A 144 -15.64 19.08 -49.47
N SER A 145 -14.54 19.49 -50.10
CA SER A 145 -13.18 19.20 -49.62
C SER A 145 -12.89 19.85 -48.26
N ALA A 146 -13.30 21.11 -48.06
CA ALA A 146 -13.16 21.79 -46.77
C ALA A 146 -13.94 21.05 -45.66
N ARG A 147 -15.19 20.66 -45.91
CA ARG A 147 -16.00 19.90 -44.94
C ARG A 147 -15.39 18.54 -44.61
N GLN A 148 -14.83 17.83 -45.59
CA GLN A 148 -14.13 16.55 -45.34
C GLN A 148 -12.86 16.70 -44.50
N SER A 149 -12.25 17.89 -44.47
CA SER A 149 -11.09 18.18 -43.62
C SER A 149 -11.43 18.36 -42.13
N LEU A 150 -12.72 18.43 -41.78
CA LEU A 150 -13.15 18.65 -40.41
C LEU A 150 -12.97 17.40 -39.54
N PRO A 151 -12.40 17.51 -38.33
CA PRO A 151 -12.15 16.35 -37.46
C PRO A 151 -13.44 15.65 -37.01
N ILE A 152 -13.44 14.31 -36.96
CA ILE A 152 -14.62 13.53 -36.49
C ILE A 152 -14.67 13.47 -34.94
N SER A 153 -13.53 13.65 -34.27
CA SER A 153 -13.42 13.65 -32.80
C SER A 153 -13.74 15.02 -32.21
N LYS A 154 -14.64 15.05 -31.21
CA LYS A 154 -14.99 16.27 -30.46
C LYS A 154 -13.76 16.95 -29.86
N GLN A 155 -12.81 16.20 -29.32
CA GLN A 155 -11.58 16.76 -28.74
C GLN A 155 -10.69 17.44 -29.80
N ARG A 156 -10.58 16.86 -30.99
CA ARG A 156 -9.79 17.45 -32.09
C ARG A 156 -10.49 18.67 -32.71
N LEU A 157 -11.81 18.69 -32.72
CA LEU A 157 -12.60 19.84 -33.16
C LEU A 157 -12.42 21.05 -32.21
N GLU A 158 -12.39 20.82 -30.90
CA GLU A 158 -12.12 21.89 -29.93
C GLU A 158 -10.71 22.48 -30.07
N VAL A 159 -9.70 21.63 -30.35
CA VAL A 159 -8.33 22.11 -30.66
C VAL A 159 -8.33 22.98 -31.92
N LEU A 160 -9.02 22.55 -32.99
CA LEU A 160 -9.12 23.33 -34.23
C LEU A 160 -9.80 24.69 -34.01
N LYS A 161 -10.87 24.74 -33.20
CA LYS A 161 -11.54 26.00 -32.85
C LYS A 161 -10.62 26.93 -32.07
N ALA A 162 -9.84 26.40 -31.13
CA ALA A 162 -8.88 27.18 -30.36
C ALA A 162 -7.75 27.76 -31.25
N ASP A 163 -7.25 26.98 -32.20
CA ASP A 163 -6.24 27.42 -33.18
C ASP A 163 -6.78 28.54 -34.07
N LEU A 164 -7.99 28.35 -34.65
CA LEU A 164 -8.66 29.36 -35.47
C LEU A 164 -8.97 30.63 -34.68
N TRP A 165 -9.38 30.51 -33.41
CA TRP A 165 -9.59 31.66 -32.53
C TRP A 165 -8.28 32.42 -32.27
N SER A 166 -7.17 31.70 -32.05
CA SER A 166 -5.85 32.33 -31.90
C SER A 166 -5.45 33.12 -33.15
N GLU A 167 -5.75 32.62 -34.36
CA GLU A 167 -5.52 33.35 -35.60
C GLU A 167 -6.38 34.62 -35.71
N VAL A 168 -7.66 34.55 -35.34
CA VAL A 168 -8.55 35.73 -35.32
C VAL A 168 -7.98 36.82 -34.42
N VAL A 169 -7.59 36.46 -33.20
CA VAL A 169 -7.01 37.39 -32.21
C VAL A 169 -5.68 37.98 -32.71
N LYS A 170 -4.81 37.16 -33.33
CA LYS A 170 -3.55 37.67 -33.91
C LYS A 170 -3.80 38.64 -35.06
N SER A 171 -4.78 38.35 -35.93
CA SER A 171 -5.09 39.22 -37.07
C SER A 171 -5.66 40.57 -36.64
N SER A 172 -6.41 40.62 -35.53
CA SER A 172 -7.01 41.85 -35.00
C SER A 172 -5.99 42.75 -34.31
N HIS A 173 -5.00 42.18 -33.62
CA HIS A 173 -3.90 42.95 -32.99
C HIS A 173 -2.89 43.54 -34.00
N HIS A 174 -2.82 43.00 -35.22
CA HIS A 174 -1.87 43.48 -36.23
C HIS A 174 -2.32 44.77 -36.96
N GLN A 175 -3.61 45.14 -36.90
CA GLN A 175 -4.11 46.39 -37.50
C GLN A 175 -3.81 47.65 -36.66
N ASP A 176 -3.56 47.54 -35.36
CA ASP A 176 -3.18 48.67 -34.51
C ASP A 176 -1.71 49.10 -34.67
N ALA A 177 -0.92 48.39 -35.47
CA ALA A 177 0.53 48.58 -35.52
C ALA A 177 1.05 49.46 -36.67
N TRP A 178 0.25 49.83 -37.68
CA TRP A 178 0.77 50.51 -38.89
C TRP A 178 -0.10 51.68 -39.38
N THR A 179 0.02 52.85 -38.73
CA THR A 179 -0.07 54.14 -39.43
C THR A 179 1.35 54.70 -39.58
N TRP A 180 1.89 54.59 -40.78
CA TRP A 180 3.27 54.93 -41.13
C TRP A 180 3.46 56.44 -41.27
N GLY A 181 4.39 57.01 -40.48
CA GLY A 181 4.84 58.40 -40.64
C GLY A 181 5.78 58.97 -39.56
N GLY A 182 6.11 58.24 -38.49
CA GLY A 182 6.91 58.77 -37.36
C GLY A 182 7.97 57.84 -36.77
N MET A 183 8.36 56.77 -37.48
CA MET A 183 9.08 55.63 -36.90
C MET A 183 10.63 55.68 -37.03
N LEU A 184 11.25 56.86 -36.93
CA LEU A 184 12.73 56.93 -36.94
C LEU A 184 13.35 57.86 -35.89
N VAL A 185 12.56 58.71 -35.21
CA VAL A 185 13.11 59.67 -34.22
C VAL A 185 12.76 59.30 -32.76
N VAL A 186 11.73 58.50 -32.51
CA VAL A 186 11.28 58.18 -31.15
C VAL A 186 11.92 56.89 -30.58
N SER A 187 12.43 56.00 -31.43
CA SER A 187 12.97 54.70 -31.03
C SER A 187 14.29 54.78 -30.24
N VAL A 188 15.10 55.82 -30.45
CA VAL A 188 16.37 55.99 -29.72
C VAL A 188 16.14 56.60 -28.33
N SER A 189 15.11 57.44 -28.16
CA SER A 189 14.85 58.15 -26.91
C SER A 189 14.03 57.33 -25.90
N VAL A 190 13.05 56.54 -26.38
CA VAL A 190 12.23 55.69 -25.49
C VAL A 190 13.00 54.44 -25.04
N ALA A 191 13.85 53.87 -25.91
CA ALA A 191 14.73 52.78 -25.50
C ALA A 191 15.71 53.22 -24.41
N GLY A 192 16.28 54.44 -24.50
CA GLY A 192 17.14 54.99 -23.45
C GLY A 192 16.42 55.21 -22.11
N LEU A 193 15.20 55.73 -22.14
CA LEU A 193 14.40 56.04 -20.94
C LEU A 193 13.82 54.78 -20.27
N VAL A 194 13.35 53.81 -21.04
CA VAL A 194 12.82 52.54 -20.51
C VAL A 194 13.93 51.67 -19.92
N THR A 195 15.15 51.74 -20.47
CA THR A 195 16.32 51.04 -19.91
C THR A 195 16.76 51.65 -18.57
N LEU A 196 16.65 52.97 -18.40
CA LEU A 196 16.97 53.66 -17.15
C LEU A 196 15.92 53.43 -16.06
N ALA A 197 14.63 53.40 -16.45
CA ALA A 197 13.52 53.10 -15.53
C ALA A 197 13.54 51.64 -15.05
N ALA A 198 13.83 50.68 -15.93
CA ALA A 198 13.95 49.26 -15.57
C ALA A 198 15.17 48.95 -14.68
N MET A 199 16.21 49.80 -14.68
CA MET A 199 17.35 49.68 -13.77
C MET A 199 17.09 50.28 -12.38
N THR A 200 16.06 51.10 -12.22
CA THR A 200 15.83 51.89 -10.99
C THR A 200 14.64 51.42 -10.15
N GLN A 201 13.75 50.57 -10.68
CA GLN A 201 12.62 50.01 -9.91
C GLN A 201 12.34 48.53 -10.25
N PRO A 202 12.84 47.57 -9.44
CA PRO A 202 12.57 46.14 -9.60
C PRO A 202 11.14 45.70 -9.23
N SER A 203 10.34 46.58 -8.63
CA SER A 203 9.05 46.26 -8.00
C SER A 203 7.84 46.25 -8.94
N LEU A 204 7.99 46.69 -10.20
CA LEU A 204 6.87 46.90 -11.13
C LEU A 204 6.49 45.66 -11.97
N ALA A 205 7.20 44.53 -11.84
CA ALA A 205 6.85 43.28 -12.54
C ALA A 205 7.30 42.02 -11.76
N PRO A 206 6.57 41.61 -10.71
CA PRO A 206 6.92 40.40 -9.94
C PRO A 206 6.68 39.08 -10.71
N GLU A 207 5.90 39.09 -11.81
CA GLU A 207 5.54 37.88 -12.57
C GLU A 207 6.28 37.71 -13.92
N ALA A 208 7.10 38.68 -14.33
CA ALA A 208 7.97 38.49 -15.49
C ALA A 208 9.16 37.61 -15.08
N LYS A 209 9.12 36.30 -15.39
CA LYS A 209 10.19 35.34 -15.04
C LYS A 209 11.58 35.77 -15.51
N HIS A 210 11.67 36.63 -16.52
CA HIS A 210 12.93 37.14 -17.07
C HIS A 210 12.83 38.63 -17.37
N SER A 211 13.89 39.39 -17.08
CA SER A 211 13.97 40.79 -17.50
C SER A 211 14.03 40.89 -19.03
N LEU A 212 13.58 42.02 -19.60
CA LEU A 212 13.64 42.25 -21.06
C LEU A 212 15.08 42.05 -21.59
N LEU A 213 16.08 42.47 -20.80
CA LEU A 213 17.50 42.24 -21.09
C LEU A 213 17.85 40.74 -21.14
N GLN A 214 17.39 39.93 -20.19
CA GLN A 214 17.62 38.48 -20.18
C GLN A 214 16.94 37.78 -21.37
N TYR A 215 15.72 38.20 -21.72
CA TYR A 215 15.01 37.66 -22.87
C TYR A 215 15.73 37.95 -24.20
N VAL A 216 16.15 39.20 -24.41
CA VAL A 216 16.87 39.63 -25.62
C VAL A 216 18.27 39.04 -25.72
N THR A 217 18.98 38.90 -24.59
CA THR A 217 20.32 38.29 -24.53
C THR A 217 20.30 36.75 -24.50
N GLY A 218 19.12 36.13 -24.43
CA GLY A 218 18.96 34.68 -24.30
C GLY A 218 19.50 34.11 -22.99
N LYS A 219 19.67 34.93 -21.95
CA LYS A 219 20.19 34.55 -20.63
C LYS A 219 19.09 34.03 -19.70
N TYR A 220 18.39 33.00 -20.16
CA TYR A 220 17.36 32.33 -19.39
C TYR A 220 17.37 30.83 -19.67
N LEU A 221 16.96 30.03 -18.68
CA LEU A 221 16.90 28.58 -18.76
C LEU A 221 15.94 28.13 -19.86
N LEU A 222 16.42 27.32 -20.80
CA LEU A 222 15.60 26.75 -21.86
C LEU A 222 15.55 25.22 -21.70
N PRO A 223 14.40 24.62 -21.32
CA PRO A 223 14.29 23.19 -21.05
C PRO A 223 14.72 22.30 -22.23
N SER A 224 14.48 22.73 -23.47
CA SER A 224 14.89 22.01 -24.68
C SER A 224 16.41 21.98 -24.90
N ASN A 225 17.18 22.85 -24.24
CA ASN A 225 18.65 22.85 -24.33
C ASN A 225 19.29 22.02 -23.22
N CYS A 226 18.54 21.62 -22.19
CA CYS A 226 19.04 20.78 -21.12
C CYS A 226 19.42 19.39 -21.64
N LYS A 227 20.51 18.82 -21.10
CA LYS A 227 21.00 17.50 -21.49
C LYS A 227 20.92 16.55 -20.30
N VAL A 228 20.40 15.35 -20.53
CA VAL A 228 20.31 14.30 -19.53
C VAL A 228 21.32 13.21 -19.88
N ASN A 229 22.17 12.84 -18.93
CA ASN A 229 23.17 11.80 -19.11
C ASN A 229 22.99 10.69 -18.07
N PHE A 230 22.68 9.49 -18.54
CA PHE A 230 22.57 8.30 -17.72
C PHE A 230 23.93 7.61 -17.63
N GLN A 231 24.43 7.38 -16.42
CA GLN A 231 25.72 6.71 -16.18
C GLN A 231 25.59 5.17 -16.11
N TRP A 232 24.49 4.62 -16.64
CA TRP A 232 24.15 3.21 -16.52
C TRP A 232 23.43 2.70 -17.79
N SER A 233 23.37 1.38 -17.94
CA SER A 233 22.77 0.68 -19.10
C SER A 233 21.25 0.55 -19.00
N CYS A 234 20.57 0.44 -20.15
CA CYS A 234 19.11 0.25 -20.24
C CYS A 234 18.61 -1.02 -19.53
N HIS A 235 19.49 -2.00 -19.30
CA HIS A 235 19.28 -3.17 -18.46
C HIS A 235 20.21 -3.07 -17.25
N HIS A 236 19.68 -2.60 -16.11
CA HIS A 236 20.43 -2.47 -14.86
C HIS A 236 19.74 -3.30 -13.78
N PRO A 237 20.48 -4.04 -12.94
CA PRO A 237 19.90 -4.78 -11.82
C PRO A 237 19.24 -3.82 -10.83
N VAL A 238 18.15 -4.27 -10.21
CA VAL A 238 17.52 -3.57 -9.09
C VAL A 238 18.42 -3.58 -7.85
N GLY A 239 18.14 -2.67 -6.92
CA GLY A 239 18.81 -2.58 -5.62
C GLY A 239 19.95 -1.60 -5.54
N GLN A 240 20.62 -1.31 -6.66
CA GLN A 240 21.68 -0.32 -6.67
C GLN A 240 21.10 1.09 -6.83
N THR A 241 21.64 2.04 -6.08
CA THR A 241 21.34 3.47 -6.25
C THR A 241 21.94 3.92 -7.58
N VAL A 242 21.08 4.28 -8.52
CA VAL A 242 21.50 4.78 -9.83
C VAL A 242 21.51 6.30 -9.81
N CYS A 243 22.57 6.93 -10.33
CA CYS A 243 22.67 8.40 -10.47
C CYS A 243 22.84 8.92 -11.91
N PHE A 244 21.98 9.85 -12.31
CA PHE A 244 22.03 10.49 -13.63
C PHE A 244 22.18 11.99 -13.45
N THR A 245 22.81 12.63 -14.42
CA THR A 245 23.08 14.06 -14.35
C THR A 245 22.23 14.81 -15.36
N VAL A 246 21.70 15.96 -14.93
CA VAL A 246 20.99 16.90 -15.78
C VAL A 246 21.83 18.16 -15.86
N GLN A 247 22.26 18.52 -17.06
CA GLN A 247 23.01 19.73 -17.34
C GLN A 247 22.06 20.79 -17.90
N PHE A 248 22.05 21.96 -17.28
CA PHE A 248 21.15 23.06 -17.63
C PHE A 248 21.87 24.09 -18.50
N TYR A 249 21.18 24.55 -19.55
CA TYR A 249 21.73 25.50 -20.53
C TYR A 249 20.75 26.64 -20.80
N GLN A 250 21.31 27.80 -21.03
CA GLN A 250 20.60 28.99 -21.47
C GLN A 250 20.20 28.87 -22.95
N ARG A 251 19.28 29.72 -23.41
CA ARG A 251 18.91 29.79 -24.84
C ARG A 251 20.11 30.12 -25.75
N ASN A 252 21.06 30.92 -25.27
CA ASN A 252 22.30 31.26 -25.99
C ASN A 252 23.37 30.14 -25.95
N GLY A 253 23.10 29.00 -25.30
CA GLY A 253 24.00 27.86 -25.20
C GLY A 253 25.00 27.89 -24.03
N GLN A 254 25.02 28.95 -23.22
CA GLN A 254 25.88 29.02 -22.02
C GLN A 254 25.33 28.18 -20.87
N PRO A 255 26.17 27.66 -19.95
CA PRO A 255 25.73 26.97 -18.74
C PRO A 255 24.79 27.82 -17.89
N TYR A 256 23.70 27.23 -17.38
CA TYR A 256 22.76 27.89 -16.48
C TYR A 256 22.90 27.34 -15.05
N PRO A 257 23.21 28.17 -14.03
CA PRO A 257 23.26 27.72 -12.65
C PRO A 257 21.85 27.43 -12.13
N ILE A 258 21.59 26.18 -11.73
CA ILE A 258 20.27 25.75 -11.28
C ILE A 258 20.08 26.01 -9.78
N CYS A 259 18.89 26.44 -9.38
CA CYS A 259 18.54 26.66 -7.98
C CYS A 259 17.13 26.16 -7.65
N ASP A 260 16.81 26.08 -6.35
CA ASP A 260 15.53 25.56 -5.88
C ASP A 260 14.30 26.32 -6.43
N THR A 261 14.46 27.59 -6.80
CA THR A 261 13.38 28.43 -7.36
C THR A 261 13.04 28.12 -8.82
N ASP A 262 13.87 27.35 -9.53
CA ASP A 262 13.67 27.04 -10.96
C ASP A 262 12.60 25.95 -11.20
N ASN A 263 11.96 25.42 -10.15
CA ASN A 263 10.92 24.38 -10.24
C ASN A 263 11.36 23.15 -11.04
N PHE A 264 12.60 22.69 -10.82
CA PHE A 264 13.11 21.46 -11.41
C PHE A 264 12.46 20.25 -10.73
N THR A 265 11.85 19.37 -11.53
CA THR A 265 11.17 18.18 -11.03
C THR A 265 11.51 16.94 -11.84
N VAL A 266 11.65 15.82 -11.14
CA VAL A 266 11.88 14.50 -11.75
C VAL A 266 10.79 13.57 -11.25
N ASP A 267 10.06 12.96 -12.18
CA ASP A 267 9.00 12.01 -11.90
C ASP A 267 9.33 10.66 -12.55
N ILE A 268 9.53 9.63 -11.73
CA ILE A 268 9.88 8.28 -12.18
C ILE A 268 8.75 7.34 -11.83
N ARG A 269 8.19 6.66 -12.85
CA ARG A 269 7.03 5.77 -12.67
C ARG A 269 7.24 4.39 -13.28
N GLY A 270 6.89 3.34 -12.53
CA GLY A 270 6.80 1.95 -13.00
C GLY A 270 5.35 1.47 -12.87
N GLY A 271 4.61 1.41 -13.97
CA GLY A 271 3.17 1.17 -13.95
C GLY A 271 2.42 2.26 -13.16
N ALA A 272 1.73 1.88 -12.09
CA ALA A 272 1.02 2.80 -11.18
C ALA A 272 1.90 3.38 -10.06
N ARG A 273 3.14 2.89 -9.90
CA ARG A 273 4.02 3.24 -8.78
C ARG A 273 4.92 4.42 -9.13
N LYS A 274 5.05 5.38 -8.22
CA LYS A 274 5.98 6.52 -8.33
C LYS A 274 7.16 6.30 -7.37
N LEU A 275 8.38 6.49 -7.84
CA LEU A 275 9.58 6.34 -7.02
C LEU A 275 9.96 7.65 -6.34
N ALA A 276 10.54 7.54 -5.14
CA ALA A 276 11.19 8.66 -4.48
C ALA A 276 12.52 8.97 -5.19
N VAL A 277 12.81 10.25 -5.38
CA VAL A 277 13.99 10.74 -6.08
C VAL A 277 14.69 11.75 -5.19
N ILE A 278 16.01 11.61 -5.05
CA ILE A 278 16.87 12.55 -4.36
C ILE A 278 17.56 13.40 -5.43
N THR A 279 17.36 14.71 -5.37
CA THR A 279 17.98 15.66 -6.30
C THR A 279 18.97 16.52 -5.53
N GLU A 280 20.23 16.48 -5.95
CA GLU A 280 21.30 17.34 -5.46
C GLU A 280 21.58 18.40 -6.54
N LEU A 281 21.31 19.67 -6.23
CA LEU A 281 21.55 20.79 -7.13
C LEU A 281 22.95 21.35 -6.90
N GLY A 282 23.85 21.15 -7.87
CA GLY A 282 25.24 21.61 -7.81
C GLY A 282 26.05 21.04 -6.63
N SER A 283 27.36 21.30 -6.64
CA SER A 283 28.19 21.13 -5.45
C SER A 283 28.31 22.48 -4.73
N PRO A 284 28.06 22.56 -3.40
CA PRO A 284 28.30 23.78 -2.64
C PRO A 284 29.79 24.18 -2.57
N THR A 285 30.71 23.29 -2.97
CA THR A 285 32.17 23.49 -2.93
C THR A 285 32.82 23.73 -4.28
N ASP A 286 32.16 23.42 -5.41
CA ASP A 286 32.72 23.57 -6.76
C ASP A 286 31.83 24.44 -7.66
N PRO A 287 32.21 25.70 -7.94
CA PRO A 287 31.48 26.62 -8.81
C PRO A 287 31.27 26.10 -10.24
N ASN A 288 32.13 25.20 -10.72
CA ASN A 288 32.04 24.66 -12.07
C ASN A 288 30.91 23.63 -12.22
N SER A 289 30.35 23.16 -11.11
CA SER A 289 29.25 22.19 -11.08
C SER A 289 27.86 22.83 -10.90
N ALA A 290 27.79 24.16 -10.83
CA ALA A 290 26.55 24.89 -10.54
C ALA A 290 25.44 24.68 -11.59
N ASN A 291 25.79 24.27 -12.81
CA ASN A 291 24.84 23.98 -13.89
C ASN A 291 24.41 22.51 -13.97
N VAL A 292 24.72 21.70 -12.94
CA VAL A 292 24.46 20.26 -12.93
C VAL A 292 23.56 19.92 -11.75
N ALA A 293 22.45 19.22 -12.03
CA ALA A 293 21.72 18.49 -11.00
C ALA A 293 22.10 17.01 -11.06
N LYS A 294 22.47 16.44 -9.92
CA LYS A 294 22.68 15.01 -9.76
C LYS A 294 21.42 14.41 -9.17
N VAL A 295 20.81 13.49 -9.90
CA VAL A 295 19.56 12.84 -9.53
C VAL A 295 19.87 11.41 -9.17
N LYS A 296 19.57 11.01 -7.93
CA LYS A 296 19.79 9.67 -7.39
C LYS A 296 18.45 9.03 -7.06
N PHE A 297 18.29 7.77 -7.41
CA PHE A 297 17.14 6.97 -7.00
C PHE A 297 17.50 5.49 -7.00
N THR A 298 16.71 4.70 -6.30
CA THR A 298 16.91 3.25 -6.19
C THR A 298 15.65 2.56 -6.67
N VAL A 299 15.81 1.58 -7.55
CA VAL A 299 14.70 0.78 -8.07
C VAL A 299 14.74 -0.59 -7.40
N ARG A 300 13.64 -0.96 -6.75
CA ARG A 300 13.53 -2.25 -6.04
C ARG A 300 12.76 -3.32 -6.81
N HIS A 301 11.96 -2.93 -7.80
CA HIS A 301 11.12 -3.87 -8.55
C HIS A 301 11.59 -3.96 -9.99
N ALA A 302 11.79 -5.19 -10.46
CA ALA A 302 12.14 -5.43 -11.85
C ALA A 302 10.96 -5.04 -12.75
N GLY A 303 11.24 -4.39 -13.88
CA GLY A 303 10.22 -3.96 -14.82
C GLY A 303 10.60 -2.72 -15.60
N GLN A 304 9.63 -2.22 -16.36
CA GLN A 304 9.79 -1.04 -17.21
C GLN A 304 9.41 0.24 -16.46
N TYR A 305 10.30 1.24 -16.51
CA TYR A 305 10.13 2.52 -15.85
C TYR A 305 10.19 3.68 -16.84
N ARG A 306 9.35 4.69 -16.61
CA ARG A 306 9.28 5.95 -17.35
C ARG A 306 9.84 7.09 -16.47
N ILE A 307 10.90 7.73 -16.94
CA ILE A 307 11.61 8.82 -16.26
C ILE A 307 11.24 10.14 -16.95
N SER A 308 10.49 10.99 -16.27
CA SER A 308 10.05 12.31 -16.76
C SER A 308 10.83 13.40 -16.03
N VAL A 309 11.76 14.02 -16.75
CA VAL A 309 12.53 15.17 -16.26
C VAL A 309 11.88 16.45 -16.80
N MET A 310 11.55 17.39 -15.90
CA MET A 310 10.78 18.60 -16.20
C MET A 310 11.36 19.83 -15.49
N VAL A 311 11.21 21.00 -16.11
CA VAL A 311 11.48 22.31 -15.53
C VAL A 311 10.18 23.11 -15.62
N GLY A 312 9.59 23.45 -14.47
CA GLY A 312 8.22 23.95 -14.42
C GLY A 312 7.23 22.92 -14.98
N THR A 313 6.52 23.26 -16.04
CA THR A 313 5.55 22.37 -16.72
C THR A 313 6.07 21.77 -18.03
N GLN A 314 7.34 22.04 -18.40
CA GLN A 314 7.92 21.63 -19.67
C GLN A 314 8.91 20.47 -19.50
N HIS A 315 8.83 19.49 -20.40
CA HIS A 315 9.81 18.41 -20.49
C HIS A 315 11.14 18.94 -21.05
N VAL A 316 12.25 18.44 -20.49
CA VAL A 316 13.57 18.66 -21.08
C VAL A 316 13.74 17.81 -22.35
N ALA A 317 14.77 18.11 -23.15
CA ALA A 317 15.04 17.34 -24.37
C ALA A 317 15.18 15.83 -24.08
N GLY A 318 14.48 15.00 -24.88
CA GLY A 318 14.47 13.55 -24.76
C GLY A 318 13.56 12.97 -23.66
N SER A 319 13.03 13.81 -22.77
CA SER A 319 12.06 13.40 -21.74
C SER A 319 10.67 13.22 -22.38
N PRO A 320 9.92 12.15 -22.06
CA PRO A 320 10.20 11.11 -21.07
C PRO A 320 11.11 9.98 -21.59
N PHE A 321 12.03 9.52 -20.76
CA PHE A 321 12.89 8.36 -21.03
C PHE A 321 12.27 7.06 -20.54
N THR A 322 12.63 5.94 -21.16
CA THR A 322 12.16 4.60 -20.76
C THR A 322 13.35 3.68 -20.55
N THR A 323 13.38 2.94 -19.45
CA THR A 323 14.45 2.00 -19.08
C THR A 323 13.87 0.73 -18.45
N ILE A 324 14.61 -0.38 -18.48
CA ILE A 324 14.19 -1.67 -17.91
C ILE A 324 15.14 -2.06 -16.78
N PHE A 325 14.59 -2.22 -15.58
CA PHE A 325 15.35 -2.78 -14.47
C PHE A 325 15.12 -4.29 -14.39
N VAL A 326 16.20 -5.06 -14.25
CA VAL A 326 16.17 -6.53 -14.13
C VAL A 326 16.37 -6.95 -12.69
N ALA A 327 15.98 -8.17 -12.34
CA ALA A 327 16.22 -8.70 -10.99
C ALA A 327 17.72 -8.69 -10.64
N GLY A 328 18.02 -8.46 -9.36
CA GLY A 328 19.37 -8.57 -8.84
C GLY A 328 19.86 -10.03 -8.75
N PRO A 329 21.08 -10.25 -8.24
CA PRO A 329 21.56 -11.60 -7.93
C PRO A 329 20.67 -12.26 -6.87
N ALA A 330 20.58 -13.59 -6.90
CA ALA A 330 19.82 -14.34 -5.91
C ALA A 330 20.37 -14.08 -4.50
N PHE A 331 19.46 -13.94 -3.54
CA PHE A 331 19.75 -13.68 -2.15
C PHE A 331 19.14 -14.79 -1.29
N ALA A 332 19.95 -15.41 -0.43
CA ALA A 332 19.57 -16.62 0.31
C ALA A 332 18.30 -16.44 1.16
N GLN A 333 18.19 -15.31 1.88
CA GLN A 333 17.06 -15.00 2.78
C GLN A 333 15.76 -14.61 2.05
N ARG A 334 15.77 -14.51 0.73
CA ARG A 334 14.55 -14.26 -0.08
C ARG A 334 14.25 -15.40 -1.04
N THR A 335 15.29 -16.13 -1.42
CA THR A 335 15.18 -17.38 -2.16
C THR A 335 14.48 -18.41 -1.29
N MET A 336 13.49 -19.08 -1.88
CA MET A 336 12.61 -19.95 -1.11
C MET A 336 12.40 -21.30 -1.79
N VAL A 337 12.27 -22.34 -0.99
CA VAL A 337 11.74 -23.63 -1.43
C VAL A 337 10.24 -23.44 -1.68
N VAL A 338 9.82 -23.68 -2.91
CA VAL A 338 8.42 -23.62 -3.36
C VAL A 338 7.67 -24.79 -2.73
N ARG A 339 6.47 -24.53 -2.21
CA ARG A 339 5.67 -25.55 -1.49
C ARG A 339 6.40 -26.11 -0.26
N HIS A 340 7.17 -25.25 0.41
CA HIS A 340 7.85 -25.58 1.66
C HIS A 340 6.87 -26.02 2.72
N CYS A 341 7.28 -27.06 3.47
CA CYS A 341 6.67 -27.47 4.72
C CYS A 341 7.75 -28.00 5.66
N SER A 342 7.59 -27.76 6.97
CA SER A 342 8.61 -28.13 7.97
C SER A 342 8.91 -29.63 8.07
N THR A 343 8.08 -30.47 7.45
CA THR A 343 8.31 -31.92 7.38
C THR A 343 7.93 -32.46 6.01
N VAL A 344 8.90 -33.02 5.31
CA VAL A 344 8.75 -33.67 4.00
C VAL A 344 8.67 -35.18 4.19
N VAL A 345 7.67 -35.82 3.58
CA VAL A 345 7.52 -37.28 3.64
C VAL A 345 7.98 -37.90 2.33
N CYS A 346 9.00 -38.73 2.42
CA CYS A 346 9.64 -39.42 1.30
C CYS A 346 9.39 -40.93 1.37
N THR A 347 9.51 -41.62 0.23
CA THR A 347 9.50 -43.09 0.17
C THR A 347 10.89 -43.58 -0.19
N ALA A 348 11.38 -44.59 0.54
CA ALA A 348 12.70 -45.18 0.29
C ALA A 348 12.82 -45.67 -1.16
N ASN A 349 13.99 -45.45 -1.75
CA ASN A 349 14.35 -45.73 -3.14
C ASN A 349 13.56 -44.98 -4.22
N VAL A 350 12.67 -44.06 -3.84
CA VAL A 350 11.95 -43.19 -4.77
C VAL A 350 12.54 -41.79 -4.67
N ALA A 351 12.85 -41.18 -5.82
CA ALA A 351 13.33 -39.81 -5.86
C ALA A 351 12.18 -38.84 -5.57
N HIS A 352 12.38 -37.94 -4.63
CA HIS A 352 11.49 -36.84 -4.30
C HIS A 352 12.04 -35.55 -4.90
N LEU A 353 11.16 -34.70 -5.45
CA LEU A 353 11.55 -33.49 -6.15
C LEU A 353 11.03 -32.26 -5.40
N LEU A 354 11.94 -31.35 -5.06
CA LEU A 354 11.66 -30.03 -4.53
C LEU A 354 12.03 -28.98 -5.58
N TYR A 355 11.42 -27.80 -5.50
CA TYR A 355 11.77 -26.68 -6.36
C TYR A 355 12.16 -25.49 -5.50
N ILE A 356 13.26 -24.85 -5.82
CA ILE A 356 13.72 -23.60 -5.25
C ILE A 356 13.43 -22.50 -6.28
N GLU A 357 12.84 -21.41 -5.83
CA GLU A 357 12.62 -20.22 -6.63
C GLU A 357 13.65 -19.15 -6.25
N PRO A 358 14.68 -18.92 -7.09
CA PRO A 358 15.72 -17.94 -6.81
C PRO A 358 15.14 -16.53 -6.86
N ARG A 359 15.36 -15.77 -5.80
CA ARG A 359 14.85 -14.40 -5.65
C ARG A 359 15.93 -13.48 -5.15
N ASP A 360 15.90 -12.25 -5.64
CA ASP A 360 16.80 -11.20 -5.17
C ASP A 360 16.37 -10.63 -3.81
N GLU A 361 17.17 -9.70 -3.27
CA GLU A 361 16.92 -9.04 -1.98
C GLU A 361 15.53 -8.39 -1.86
N TYR A 362 14.92 -8.02 -2.99
CA TYR A 362 13.62 -7.37 -3.09
C TYR A 362 12.50 -8.30 -3.57
N SER A 363 12.74 -9.62 -3.50
CA SER A 363 11.78 -10.67 -3.89
C SER A 363 11.39 -10.69 -5.37
N ASN A 364 12.19 -10.11 -6.26
CA ASN A 364 12.02 -10.32 -7.69
C ASN A 364 12.58 -11.69 -8.08
N ILE A 365 11.89 -12.37 -8.99
CA ILE A 365 12.35 -13.67 -9.52
C ILE A 365 13.60 -13.42 -10.36
N CYS A 366 14.70 -14.09 -10.00
CA CYS A 366 15.95 -14.03 -10.74
C CYS A 366 15.79 -14.75 -12.08
N ARG A 367 16.28 -14.12 -13.15
CA ARG A 367 16.28 -14.72 -14.49
C ARG A 367 17.72 -14.87 -14.94
N TYR A 368 18.06 -16.08 -15.36
CA TYR A 368 19.39 -16.44 -15.81
C TYR A 368 19.47 -16.41 -17.33
N ALA A 369 20.62 -16.03 -17.88
CA ALA A 369 20.90 -16.12 -19.29
C ALA A 369 21.46 -17.50 -19.66
N SER A 370 21.36 -17.90 -20.93
CA SER A 370 21.73 -19.25 -21.41
C SER A 370 23.19 -19.68 -21.22
N GLY A 371 24.06 -18.82 -20.69
CA GLY A 371 25.46 -19.13 -20.33
C GLY A 371 25.74 -19.17 -18.83
N ASP A 372 24.76 -18.84 -17.98
CA ASP A 372 24.90 -18.87 -16.53
C ASP A 372 24.70 -20.31 -16.01
N ASN A 373 25.28 -20.63 -14.84
CA ASN A 373 24.99 -21.86 -14.10
C ASN A 373 24.12 -21.53 -12.87
N PRO A 374 22.77 -21.66 -12.96
CA PRO A 374 21.88 -21.26 -11.87
C PRO A 374 21.96 -22.16 -10.64
N THR A 375 22.58 -23.34 -10.76
CA THR A 375 22.75 -24.30 -9.66
C THR A 375 24.02 -24.05 -8.85
N GLU A 376 24.91 -23.20 -9.35
CA GLU A 376 26.17 -22.87 -8.69
C GLU A 376 25.90 -22.13 -7.36
N GLY A 377 26.59 -22.55 -6.30
CA GLY A 377 26.46 -21.96 -4.96
C GLY A 377 25.43 -22.62 -4.06
N TYR A 378 24.55 -23.49 -4.58
CA TYR A 378 23.62 -24.26 -3.74
C TYR A 378 24.32 -25.50 -3.13
N THR A 379 24.18 -25.67 -1.82
CA THR A 379 24.62 -26.87 -1.09
C THR A 379 23.50 -27.38 -0.19
N ILE A 380 23.44 -28.69 0.02
CA ILE A 380 22.41 -29.34 0.83
C ILE A 380 23.11 -30.21 1.85
N ASP A 381 22.90 -29.91 3.12
CA ASP A 381 23.41 -30.70 4.23
C ASP A 381 22.28 -31.55 4.79
N ILE A 382 22.53 -32.85 4.96
CA ILE A 382 21.53 -33.80 5.44
C ILE A 382 22.16 -34.60 6.58
N MET A 383 21.50 -34.58 7.75
CA MET A 383 21.90 -35.31 8.94
C MET A 383 20.84 -36.32 9.33
N GLN A 384 21.22 -37.55 9.69
CA GLN A 384 20.26 -38.55 10.16
C GLN A 384 19.89 -38.28 11.62
N LEU A 385 18.59 -38.17 11.91
CA LEU A 385 18.07 -37.98 13.26
C LEU A 385 17.82 -39.32 13.96
N GLY A 386 18.47 -39.52 15.10
CA GLY A 386 18.05 -40.53 16.08
C GLY A 386 18.77 -41.89 16.05
N THR A 387 19.95 -41.98 15.42
CA THR A 387 20.80 -43.19 15.43
C THR A 387 22.23 -42.83 15.80
N GLN A 388 22.72 -43.27 16.97
CA GLN A 388 24.16 -43.38 17.20
C GLN A 388 24.64 -44.72 16.64
N SER A 389 25.31 -44.69 15.50
CA SER A 389 26.23 -45.77 15.15
C SER A 389 27.50 -45.50 15.96
N GLN A 390 27.73 -46.26 17.02
CA GLN A 390 29.12 -46.43 17.49
C GLN A 390 29.89 -47.05 16.32
N GLU A 391 31.01 -46.43 15.97
CA GLU A 391 31.96 -46.75 14.88
C GLU A 391 31.70 -46.00 13.54
N ASN A 392 32.57 -45.00 13.30
CA ASN A 392 32.85 -44.26 12.05
C ASN A 392 31.80 -43.24 11.55
N GLU A 393 31.70 -42.12 12.28
CA GLU A 393 30.83 -40.95 12.01
C GLU A 393 31.15 -40.13 10.74
N LEU A 394 32.06 -40.54 9.85
CA LEU A 394 32.46 -39.70 8.70
C LEU A 394 32.35 -40.37 7.31
N GLU A 395 32.19 -41.69 7.22
CA GLU A 395 32.18 -42.40 5.92
C GLU A 395 30.83 -43.05 5.54
N ILE A 396 29.91 -43.26 6.49
CA ILE A 396 28.68 -44.04 6.25
C ILE A 396 27.51 -43.18 5.70
N ASP A 397 27.51 -41.85 5.89
CA ASP A 397 26.35 -41.01 5.54
C ASP A 397 26.17 -40.78 4.04
N LYS A 398 27.24 -40.78 3.25
CA LYS A 398 27.17 -40.54 1.79
C LYS A 398 26.56 -41.70 1.00
N GLU A 399 26.50 -42.90 1.56
CA GLU A 399 25.87 -44.05 0.89
C GLU A 399 24.37 -44.15 1.15
N ASN A 400 23.81 -43.37 2.09
CA ASN A 400 22.40 -43.50 2.48
C ASN A 400 21.44 -42.64 1.66
N PHE A 401 21.94 -41.61 0.97
CA PHE A 401 21.14 -40.73 0.14
C PHE A 401 21.92 -40.18 -1.06
N THR A 402 21.20 -39.75 -2.07
CA THR A 402 21.74 -39.07 -3.26
C THR A 402 20.96 -37.79 -3.49
N THR A 403 21.69 -36.70 -3.76
CA THR A 403 21.13 -35.38 -4.07
C THR A 403 21.61 -34.94 -5.45
N SER A 404 20.72 -34.41 -6.26
CA SER A 404 21.08 -33.77 -7.53
C SER A 404 20.31 -32.47 -7.73
N LEU A 405 20.99 -31.48 -8.30
CA LEU A 405 20.47 -30.15 -8.59
C LEU A 405 20.41 -29.97 -10.10
N ASP A 406 19.29 -29.47 -10.61
CA ASP A 406 19.10 -29.12 -12.02
C ASP A 406 18.27 -27.84 -12.14
N TYR A 407 18.35 -27.12 -13.25
CA TYR A 407 17.59 -25.89 -13.48
C TYR A 407 16.55 -26.06 -14.58
N ASP A 408 15.28 -25.86 -14.22
CA ASP A 408 14.18 -25.84 -15.17
C ASP A 408 14.04 -24.44 -15.79
N TRP A 409 14.42 -24.34 -17.07
CA TRP A 409 14.36 -23.11 -17.86
C TRP A 409 12.93 -22.64 -18.16
N GLU A 410 11.94 -23.53 -18.16
CA GLU A 410 10.54 -23.17 -18.42
C GLU A 410 9.91 -22.53 -17.17
N SER A 411 10.09 -23.18 -16.01
CA SER A 411 9.54 -22.67 -14.75
C SER A 411 10.45 -21.66 -14.03
N GLN A 412 11.68 -21.46 -14.54
CA GLN A 412 12.71 -20.59 -13.98
C GLN A 412 13.11 -20.97 -12.54
N ARG A 413 13.14 -22.27 -12.23
CA ARG A 413 13.35 -22.79 -10.87
C ARG A 413 14.50 -23.79 -10.81
N VAL A 414 15.20 -23.80 -9.69
CA VAL A 414 16.19 -24.83 -9.39
C VAL A 414 15.46 -26.04 -8.81
N SER A 415 15.51 -27.17 -9.48
CA SER A 415 14.98 -28.43 -8.99
C SER A 415 16.01 -29.16 -8.13
N VAL A 416 15.56 -29.70 -7.00
CA VAL A 416 16.34 -30.49 -6.06
C VAL A 416 15.75 -31.89 -6.02
N GLN A 417 16.51 -32.88 -6.45
CA GLN A 417 16.10 -34.27 -6.41
C GLN A 417 16.79 -34.97 -5.25
N LEU A 418 15.99 -35.46 -4.29
CA LEU A 418 16.44 -36.17 -3.09
C LEU A 418 16.03 -37.64 -3.19
N LYS A 419 16.98 -38.57 -3.09
CA LYS A 419 16.68 -40.01 -3.08
C LYS A 419 17.36 -40.67 -1.89
N PHE A 420 16.56 -41.26 -1.01
CA PHE A 420 17.01 -41.94 0.20
C PHE A 420 16.95 -43.46 0.02
N ILE A 421 17.99 -44.16 0.47
CA ILE A 421 18.08 -45.63 0.39
C ILE A 421 17.53 -46.28 1.68
N ARG A 422 17.84 -45.70 2.85
CA ARG A 422 17.41 -46.21 4.15
C ARG A 422 16.21 -45.44 4.71
N GLU A 423 15.29 -46.16 5.34
CA GLU A 423 14.20 -45.57 6.13
C GLU A 423 14.73 -44.91 7.40
N GLY A 424 14.07 -43.84 7.84
CA GLY A 424 14.55 -43.04 8.98
C GLY A 424 14.00 -41.63 8.98
N CYS A 425 14.38 -40.88 10.02
CA CYS A 425 14.18 -39.43 10.05
C CYS A 425 15.53 -38.76 9.74
N TYR A 426 15.50 -37.75 8.90
CA TYR A 426 16.65 -36.94 8.54
C TYR A 426 16.29 -35.47 8.73
N HIS A 427 17.28 -34.63 8.92
CA HIS A 427 17.17 -33.19 8.97
C HIS A 427 17.97 -32.64 7.80
N ALA A 428 17.36 -31.76 7.01
CA ALA A 428 17.97 -31.21 5.81
C ALA A 428 17.95 -29.69 5.85
N THR A 429 19.12 -29.09 5.57
CA THR A 429 19.29 -27.65 5.51
C THR A 429 19.91 -27.28 4.17
N ILE A 430 19.25 -26.37 3.43
CA ILE A 430 19.70 -25.89 2.12
C ILE A 430 20.39 -24.54 2.29
N TYR A 431 21.59 -24.43 1.74
CA TYR A 431 22.39 -23.22 1.74
C TYR A 431 22.59 -22.68 0.32
N TYR A 432 22.77 -21.36 0.22
CA TYR A 432 23.22 -20.66 -0.97
C TYR A 432 24.42 -19.78 -0.61
N HIS A 433 25.58 -20.06 -1.23
CA HIS A 433 26.88 -19.46 -0.89
C HIS A 433 27.20 -19.46 0.62
N GLY A 434 26.88 -20.58 1.30
CA GLY A 434 27.12 -20.77 2.73
C GLY A 434 26.13 -20.04 3.66
N SER A 435 25.13 -19.34 3.11
CA SER A 435 24.03 -18.76 3.89
C SER A 435 22.78 -19.63 3.79
N GLU A 436 22.11 -19.87 4.90
CA GLU A 436 20.87 -20.67 4.93
C GLU A 436 19.78 -19.98 4.11
N LEU A 437 19.01 -20.77 3.35
CA LEU A 437 17.81 -20.25 2.69
C LEU A 437 16.71 -19.94 3.72
N HIS A 438 15.86 -18.95 3.41
CA HIS A 438 14.81 -18.49 4.34
C HIS A 438 13.91 -19.60 4.91
N ASN A 439 13.60 -20.60 4.09
CA ASN A 439 12.85 -21.79 4.46
C ASN A 439 13.58 -23.05 3.95
N GLY A 440 14.91 -23.03 4.10
CA GLY A 440 15.79 -24.11 3.69
C GLY A 440 15.91 -25.23 4.72
N ASP A 441 15.41 -25.03 5.93
CA ASP A 441 15.54 -25.94 7.06
C ASP A 441 14.26 -26.74 7.32
N PHE A 442 14.34 -28.07 7.19
CA PHE A 442 13.19 -28.95 7.35
C PHE A 442 13.56 -30.40 7.68
N ASP A 443 12.62 -31.10 8.31
CA ASP A 443 12.76 -32.53 8.61
C ASP A 443 12.25 -33.39 7.45
N ILE A 444 12.86 -34.55 7.25
CA ILE A 444 12.50 -35.54 6.24
C ILE A 444 12.18 -36.87 6.92
N ILE A 445 10.97 -37.37 6.72
CA ILE A 445 10.56 -38.71 7.16
C ILE A 445 10.57 -39.64 5.96
N VAL A 446 11.51 -40.58 5.94
CA VAL A 446 11.63 -41.60 4.89
C VAL A 446 10.94 -42.87 5.35
N LEU A 447 9.88 -43.25 4.65
CA LEU A 447 9.09 -44.45 4.90
C LEU A 447 9.46 -45.56 3.91
N ASN A 448 9.34 -46.82 4.32
CA ASN A 448 9.30 -47.93 3.37
C ASN A 448 8.03 -47.87 2.49
N SER A 449 8.00 -48.67 1.43
CA SER A 449 6.88 -48.67 0.47
C SER A 449 5.55 -49.07 1.10
N ILE A 450 5.55 -49.96 2.11
CA ILE A 450 4.33 -50.44 2.76
C ILE A 450 3.72 -49.32 3.60
N ASP A 451 4.52 -48.71 4.47
CA ASP A 451 4.12 -47.61 5.35
C ASP A 451 3.71 -46.38 4.54
N SER A 452 4.42 -46.07 3.46
CA SER A 452 4.05 -45.01 2.53
C SER A 452 2.64 -45.23 1.95
N THR A 453 2.34 -46.45 1.47
CA THR A 453 0.98 -46.77 0.97
C THR A 453 -0.09 -46.70 2.05
N LEU A 454 0.24 -47.06 3.30
CA LEU A 454 -0.66 -46.95 4.44
C LEU A 454 -0.96 -45.49 4.79
N VAL A 455 0.05 -44.62 4.83
CA VAL A 455 -0.13 -43.17 5.03
C VAL A 455 -0.99 -42.58 3.92
N HIS A 456 -0.70 -42.87 2.66
CA HIS A 456 -1.51 -42.39 1.53
C HIS A 456 -2.97 -42.86 1.62
N ARG A 457 -3.22 -44.12 2.00
CA ARG A 457 -4.57 -44.65 2.22
C ARG A 457 -5.28 -43.93 3.37
N ASN A 458 -4.58 -43.70 4.48
CA ASN A 458 -5.10 -43.01 5.66
C ASN A 458 -5.51 -41.57 5.33
N VAL A 459 -4.70 -40.85 4.56
CA VAL A 459 -4.94 -39.46 4.16
C VAL A 459 -6.03 -39.34 3.09
N ALA A 460 -6.20 -40.36 2.24
CA ALA A 460 -7.26 -40.43 1.23
C ALA A 460 -8.62 -40.90 1.79
N SER A 461 -8.63 -41.59 2.93
CA SER A 461 -9.84 -42.12 3.56
C SER A 461 -10.83 -41.01 3.93
N LYS A 462 -12.13 -41.29 3.81
CA LYS A 462 -13.20 -40.42 4.35
C LYS A 462 -13.49 -40.69 5.84
N ASN A 463 -13.14 -41.89 6.31
CA ASN A 463 -13.29 -42.31 7.70
C ASN A 463 -11.93 -42.21 8.41
N HIS A 464 -11.78 -41.22 9.27
CA HIS A 464 -10.51 -40.88 9.93
C HIS A 464 -10.36 -41.52 11.32
N ASN A 465 -10.89 -42.74 11.52
CA ASN A 465 -10.68 -43.51 12.75
C ASN A 465 -9.32 -44.23 12.74
N ILE A 466 -8.26 -43.48 12.43
CA ILE A 466 -6.90 -44.00 12.38
C ILE A 466 -6.37 -44.00 13.82
N CYS A 467 -5.99 -45.16 14.32
CA CYS A 467 -5.42 -45.31 15.66
C CYS A 467 -4.12 -46.12 15.63
N TYR A 468 -3.20 -45.73 16.52
CA TYR A 468 -1.90 -46.38 16.69
C TYR A 468 -1.64 -46.66 18.17
N ASP A 469 -0.98 -47.78 18.46
CA ASP A 469 -0.57 -48.13 19.82
C ASP A 469 0.70 -47.35 20.21
N ALA A 470 0.68 -46.75 21.39
CA ALA A 470 1.84 -46.03 21.93
C ALA A 470 1.95 -46.19 23.45
N LYS A 471 3.09 -45.78 23.99
CA LYS A 471 3.33 -45.66 25.44
C LYS A 471 3.70 -44.22 25.76
N LEU A 472 3.05 -43.65 26.77
CA LEU A 472 3.39 -42.34 27.34
C LEU A 472 4.48 -42.54 28.40
N VAL A 473 5.64 -41.89 28.19
CA VAL A 473 6.86 -42.08 28.99
C VAL A 473 7.19 -40.85 29.83
N GLY A 474 6.87 -39.65 29.36
CA GLY A 474 7.18 -38.41 30.06
C GLY A 474 6.17 -37.29 29.80
N ILE A 475 6.07 -36.34 30.72
CA ILE A 475 5.26 -35.12 30.62
C ILE A 475 6.14 -33.95 31.12
N ASN A 476 6.27 -32.89 30.33
CA ASN A 476 7.10 -31.70 30.62
C ASN A 476 8.56 -32.03 30.99
N GLY A 477 9.13 -33.05 30.35
CA GLY A 477 10.51 -33.49 30.63
C GLY A 477 10.65 -34.37 31.89
N GLU A 478 9.61 -34.50 32.70
CA GLU A 478 9.58 -35.45 33.81
C GLU A 478 9.16 -36.84 33.34
N ARG A 479 10.00 -37.84 33.59
CA ARG A 479 9.70 -39.24 33.25
C ARG A 479 8.69 -39.83 34.22
N ILE A 480 7.66 -40.46 33.68
CA ILE A 480 6.66 -41.19 34.44
C ILE A 480 7.28 -42.53 34.90
N PRO A 481 7.20 -42.87 36.20
CA PRO A 481 7.85 -44.07 36.75
C PRO A 481 7.33 -45.39 36.15
N LYS A 482 6.10 -45.41 35.64
CA LYS A 482 5.54 -46.53 34.87
C LYS A 482 4.90 -46.00 33.58
N PRO A 483 5.45 -46.35 32.40
CA PRO A 483 4.86 -45.93 31.13
C PRO A 483 3.42 -46.40 30.98
N LYS A 484 2.53 -45.50 30.58
CA LYS A 484 1.10 -45.80 30.39
C LYS A 484 0.85 -46.24 28.96
N LYS A 485 0.10 -47.34 28.77
CA LYS A 485 -0.39 -47.73 27.43
C LYS A 485 -1.47 -46.77 26.97
N ILE A 486 -1.29 -46.21 25.79
CA ILE A 486 -2.18 -45.20 25.20
C ILE A 486 -2.48 -45.55 23.73
N LEU A 487 -3.55 -44.96 23.22
CA LEU A 487 -3.91 -44.95 21.81
C LEU A 487 -3.79 -43.54 21.25
N CYS A 488 -3.05 -43.40 20.16
CA CYS A 488 -2.89 -42.18 19.40
C CYS A 488 -3.86 -42.18 18.22
N TYR A 489 -4.81 -41.26 18.20
CA TYR A 489 -5.75 -41.07 17.10
C TYR A 489 -5.32 -39.89 16.24
N VAL A 490 -5.04 -40.10 14.96
CA VAL A 490 -4.65 -39.03 14.03
C VAL A 490 -5.81 -38.73 13.10
N SER A 491 -6.24 -37.47 13.05
CA SER A 491 -7.31 -36.99 12.18
C SER A 491 -6.90 -35.70 11.47
N PRO A 492 -7.59 -35.28 10.40
CA PRO A 492 -7.31 -34.01 9.72
C PRO A 492 -7.47 -32.76 10.59
N LYS A 493 -8.03 -32.88 11.79
CA LYS A 493 -8.25 -31.73 12.70
C LYS A 493 -7.33 -31.75 13.93
N GLN A 494 -7.00 -32.95 14.41
CA GLN A 494 -6.37 -33.14 15.72
C GLN A 494 -5.72 -34.51 15.86
N LEU A 495 -4.68 -34.55 16.69
CA LEU A 495 -4.08 -35.74 17.29
C LEU A 495 -4.63 -35.90 18.72
N ILE A 496 -5.38 -36.98 18.97
CA ILE A 496 -5.97 -37.25 20.28
C ILE A 496 -5.25 -38.43 20.94
N ILE A 497 -4.86 -38.25 22.19
CA ILE A 497 -4.23 -39.30 22.98
C ILE A 497 -5.20 -39.77 24.05
N LYS A 498 -5.48 -41.08 24.05
CA LYS A 498 -6.41 -41.70 24.99
C LYS A 498 -5.74 -42.83 25.76
N GLU A 499 -6.01 -42.90 27.05
CA GLU A 499 -5.68 -44.04 27.91
C GLU A 499 -6.87 -44.99 27.97
N LEU A 500 -6.63 -46.29 27.89
CA LEU A 500 -7.68 -47.30 28.07
C LEU A 500 -7.78 -47.69 29.54
N ILE A 501 -8.74 -47.11 30.24
CA ILE A 501 -9.11 -47.51 31.61
C ILE A 501 -9.82 -48.85 31.55
N LEU A 502 -9.46 -49.77 32.45
CA LEU A 502 -10.00 -51.15 32.50
C LEU A 502 -9.89 -51.91 31.17
N LYS A 503 -8.95 -51.52 30.28
CA LYS A 503 -8.73 -52.08 28.92
C LYS A 503 -9.83 -51.78 27.88
N PHE A 504 -10.94 -51.11 28.22
CA PHE A 504 -12.01 -50.83 27.24
C PHE A 504 -12.66 -49.45 27.37
N ILE A 505 -12.40 -48.67 28.43
CA ILE A 505 -12.96 -47.32 28.59
C ILE A 505 -11.92 -46.29 28.11
N PRO A 506 -12.11 -45.64 26.95
CA PRO A 506 -11.16 -44.65 26.46
C PRO A 506 -11.31 -43.32 27.20
N LYS A 507 -10.31 -42.97 28.03
CA LYS A 507 -10.19 -41.64 28.66
C LYS A 507 -9.25 -40.76 27.85
N ARG A 508 -9.73 -39.61 27.38
CA ARG A 508 -8.89 -38.61 26.71
C ARG A 508 -7.91 -37.99 27.70
N LEU A 509 -6.62 -38.00 27.38
CA LEU A 509 -5.57 -37.38 28.17
C LEU A 509 -5.14 -36.04 27.57
N PHE A 510 -4.74 -36.06 26.29
CA PHE A 510 -4.22 -34.89 25.58
C PHE A 510 -4.87 -34.78 24.20
N THR A 511 -4.89 -33.57 23.65
CA THR A 511 -5.42 -33.31 22.31
C THR A 511 -4.61 -32.19 21.70
N PHE A 512 -3.85 -32.53 20.67
CA PHE A 512 -3.07 -31.59 19.88
C PHE A 512 -3.85 -31.25 18.63
N ARG A 513 -3.88 -29.98 18.27
CA ARG A 513 -4.47 -29.55 17.00
C ARG A 513 -3.55 -29.98 15.85
N LEU A 514 -4.12 -30.16 14.67
CA LEU A 514 -3.32 -30.31 13.47
C LEU A 514 -3.06 -28.93 12.86
N CYS A 515 -1.98 -28.29 13.31
CA CYS A 515 -1.54 -26.97 12.88
C CYS A 515 0.00 -26.88 12.84
N PRO A 516 0.59 -25.88 12.14
CA PRO A 516 2.05 -25.74 12.01
C PRO A 516 2.81 -25.63 13.35
N SER A 517 2.15 -25.10 14.39
CA SER A 517 2.71 -24.95 15.74
C SER A 517 2.89 -26.28 16.48
N THR A 518 2.18 -27.34 16.10
CA THR A 518 2.35 -28.67 16.71
C THR A 518 3.52 -29.38 16.06
N LYS A 519 4.64 -29.48 16.78
CA LYS A 519 5.90 -30.05 16.31
C LYS A 519 6.14 -31.45 16.89
N PHE A 520 6.78 -32.28 16.08
CA PHE A 520 7.27 -33.60 16.47
C PHE A 520 8.79 -33.54 16.53
N ASN A 521 9.37 -33.65 17.72
CA ASN A 521 10.82 -33.71 17.87
C ASN A 521 11.24 -35.15 18.11
N PHE A 522 12.16 -35.66 17.29
CA PHE A 522 12.67 -37.02 17.38
C PHE A 522 13.94 -37.06 18.23
N HIS A 523 13.97 -37.92 19.26
CA HIS A 523 15.11 -38.06 20.15
C HIS A 523 15.95 -39.29 19.76
N ALA A 524 17.27 -39.18 19.93
CA ALA A 524 18.22 -40.27 19.70
C ALA A 524 18.27 -41.30 20.84
N ASP A 525 17.78 -40.93 22.02
CA ASP A 525 17.75 -41.80 23.19
C ASP A 525 16.91 -43.06 22.92
N THR A 526 17.63 -44.16 22.73
CA THR A 526 17.00 -45.46 22.50
C THR A 526 16.67 -46.08 23.86
N LEU A 527 15.40 -46.00 24.27
CA LEU A 527 14.97 -46.56 25.55
C LEU A 527 14.75 -48.08 25.40
N LYS A 528 15.50 -48.88 26.18
CA LYS A 528 15.26 -50.32 26.31
C LYS A 528 13.95 -50.55 27.08
N PHE A 529 12.90 -50.97 26.36
CA PHE A 529 11.67 -51.45 26.98
C PHE A 529 11.33 -52.84 26.43
N SER A 530 11.48 -53.89 27.25
CA SER A 530 11.03 -55.27 26.98
C SER A 530 11.22 -55.72 25.52
N GLU A 531 12.39 -56.30 25.22
CA GLU A 531 12.78 -56.90 23.92
C GLU A 531 12.81 -55.98 22.68
N PHE A 532 12.37 -54.72 22.75
CA PHE A 532 12.42 -53.78 21.62
C PHE A 532 13.17 -52.49 21.96
N TYR A 533 14.05 -52.08 21.06
CA TYR A 533 14.63 -50.74 20.99
C TYR A 533 13.65 -49.86 20.21
N SER A 534 13.12 -48.81 20.83
CA SER A 534 12.26 -47.84 20.14
C SER A 534 12.67 -46.44 20.57
N SER A 535 13.07 -45.65 19.58
CA SER A 535 13.37 -44.22 19.72
C SER A 535 12.12 -43.47 20.20
N SER A 536 12.26 -42.63 21.23
CA SER A 536 11.18 -41.77 21.69
C SER A 536 11.00 -40.56 20.78
N PHE A 537 9.82 -39.95 20.84
CA PHE A 537 9.53 -38.68 20.20
C PHE A 537 8.67 -37.83 21.12
N THR A 538 8.82 -36.52 21.02
CA THR A 538 8.01 -35.59 21.78
C THR A 538 7.05 -34.84 20.88
N VAL A 539 5.81 -34.69 21.34
CA VAL A 539 4.82 -33.82 20.71
C VAL A 539 4.68 -32.58 21.58
N ASP A 540 4.82 -31.43 20.95
CA ASP A 540 4.77 -30.12 21.58
C ASP A 540 4.00 -29.16 20.68
N ASP A 541 3.11 -28.37 21.26
CA ASP A 541 2.39 -27.29 20.58
C ASP A 541 2.63 -25.92 21.23
N GLY A 542 3.59 -25.84 22.17
CA GLY A 542 3.89 -24.64 22.97
C GLY A 542 2.78 -24.26 23.96
N CYS A 543 1.67 -24.99 23.96
CA CYS A 543 0.45 -24.63 24.64
C CYS A 543 0.11 -25.60 25.77
N GLN A 544 0.21 -26.91 25.54
CA GLN A 544 -0.07 -27.94 26.54
C GLN A 544 1.23 -28.61 27.02
N PRO A 545 1.18 -29.39 28.11
CA PRO A 545 2.36 -30.08 28.58
C PRO A 545 2.99 -30.93 27.48
N LYS A 546 4.28 -30.70 27.20
CA LYS A 546 5.05 -31.48 26.22
C LYS A 546 5.02 -32.94 26.63
N ILE A 547 4.66 -33.81 25.72
CA ILE A 547 4.56 -35.25 26.01
C ILE A 547 5.66 -36.02 25.31
N GLU A 548 6.20 -37.02 25.98
CA GLU A 548 7.15 -37.97 25.42
C GLU A 548 6.49 -39.32 25.18
N LEU A 549 6.51 -39.77 23.93
CA LEU A 549 5.84 -40.98 23.46
C LEU A 549 6.85 -41.97 22.87
N VAL A 550 6.51 -43.25 22.98
CA VAL A 550 7.21 -44.35 22.31
C VAL A 550 6.19 -45.20 21.57
N SER A 551 6.40 -45.44 20.27
CA SER A 551 5.53 -46.26 19.42
C SER A 551 6.36 -46.97 18.34
N LYS A 552 5.90 -48.16 17.94
CA LYS A 552 6.46 -48.88 16.78
C LYS A 552 6.17 -48.13 15.47
N ASP A 553 5.00 -47.50 15.39
CA ASP A 553 4.53 -46.78 14.21
C ASP A 553 4.88 -45.28 14.28
N ARG A 554 5.95 -44.91 15.01
CA ARG A 554 6.36 -43.51 15.23
C ARG A 554 6.41 -42.71 13.93
N ASN A 555 7.16 -43.22 12.94
CA ASN A 555 7.36 -42.53 11.66
C ASN A 555 6.05 -42.42 10.88
N VAL A 556 5.19 -43.45 10.95
CA VAL A 556 3.87 -43.47 10.31
C VAL A 556 2.92 -42.45 10.94
N ILE A 557 2.90 -42.33 12.27
CA ILE A 557 2.10 -41.34 13.01
C ILE A 557 2.52 -39.93 12.57
N ALA A 558 3.81 -39.63 12.62
CA ALA A 558 4.35 -38.33 12.27
C ALA A 558 4.14 -38.01 10.77
N ALA A 559 4.38 -38.97 9.87
CA ALA A 559 4.14 -38.79 8.44
C ALA A 559 2.64 -38.61 8.10
N THR A 560 1.75 -39.33 8.78
CA THR A 560 0.29 -39.15 8.63
C THR A 560 -0.11 -37.75 9.07
N PHE A 561 0.42 -37.28 10.21
CA PHE A 561 0.20 -35.93 10.70
C PHE A 561 0.69 -34.88 9.71
N ALA A 562 1.95 -34.99 9.26
CA ALA A 562 2.55 -34.08 8.29
C ALA A 562 1.73 -34.03 6.99
N GLN A 563 1.38 -35.18 6.40
CA GLN A 563 0.58 -35.22 5.17
C GLN A 563 -0.83 -34.62 5.31
N PHE A 564 -1.49 -34.79 6.45
CA PHE A 564 -2.74 -34.08 6.71
C PHE A 564 -2.54 -32.57 6.81
N LEU A 565 -1.42 -32.12 7.40
CA LEU A 565 -1.09 -30.69 7.52
C LEU A 565 -0.82 -30.09 6.14
N LEU A 566 0.01 -30.75 5.32
CA LEU A 566 0.26 -30.39 3.93
C LEU A 566 -1.04 -30.20 3.15
N LYS A 567 -1.95 -31.19 3.26
CA LYS A 567 -3.24 -31.19 2.59
C LYS A 567 -4.15 -30.06 3.06
N ASN A 568 -4.10 -29.72 4.35
CA ASN A 568 -4.91 -28.65 4.92
C ASN A 568 -4.37 -27.25 4.60
N MET A 569 -3.08 -27.09 4.31
CA MET A 569 -2.48 -25.79 3.99
C MET A 569 -2.43 -25.49 2.49
N GLY A 570 -2.90 -26.40 1.63
CA GLY A 570 -2.75 -26.25 0.17
C GLY A 570 -1.35 -26.51 -0.35
N GLY A 571 -0.48 -27.11 0.48
CA GLY A 571 0.86 -27.52 0.11
C GLY A 571 1.93 -26.42 0.15
N SER A 572 1.69 -25.29 0.82
CA SER A 572 2.72 -24.25 1.03
C SER A 572 2.52 -23.56 2.37
N GLU A 573 3.62 -23.21 3.03
CA GLU A 573 3.58 -22.47 4.29
C GLU A 573 3.48 -20.95 4.13
N THR A 574 3.62 -20.41 2.91
CA THR A 574 3.56 -18.96 2.74
C THR A 574 2.16 -18.40 3.02
N PHE A 575 2.09 -17.24 3.66
CA PHE A 575 0.82 -16.60 3.97
C PHE A 575 -0.04 -16.36 2.73
N LYS A 576 0.57 -15.95 1.60
CA LYS A 576 -0.17 -15.70 0.35
C LYS A 576 -0.78 -16.98 -0.20
N ASP A 577 -0.03 -18.07 -0.23
CA ASP A 577 -0.54 -19.36 -0.71
C ASP A 577 -1.63 -19.89 0.23
N LYS A 578 -1.45 -19.75 1.56
CA LYS A 578 -2.48 -20.08 2.56
C LYS A 578 -3.74 -19.23 2.38
N GLN A 579 -3.60 -17.93 2.10
CA GLN A 579 -4.73 -17.03 1.81
C GLN A 579 -5.47 -17.46 0.53
N ASP A 580 -4.73 -17.73 -0.55
CA ASP A 580 -5.31 -18.17 -1.82
C ASP A 580 -6.01 -19.54 -1.67
N PHE A 581 -5.40 -20.45 -0.92
CA PHE A 581 -5.98 -21.74 -0.56
C PHE A 581 -7.24 -21.57 0.30
N PHE A 582 -7.19 -20.73 1.34
CA PHE A 582 -8.33 -20.40 2.19
C PHE A 582 -9.50 -19.90 1.35
N TYR A 583 -9.27 -18.92 0.47
CA TYR A 583 -10.32 -18.40 -0.41
C TYR A 583 -10.84 -19.46 -1.38
N HIS A 584 -9.96 -20.32 -1.90
CA HIS A 584 -10.39 -21.44 -2.75
C HIS A 584 -11.31 -22.41 -2.02
N GLU A 585 -10.94 -22.86 -0.82
CA GLU A 585 -11.74 -23.82 -0.05
C GLU A 585 -13.05 -23.20 0.45
N VAL A 586 -13.08 -21.90 0.81
CA VAL A 586 -14.33 -21.21 1.15
C VAL A 586 -15.30 -21.18 -0.04
N ARG A 587 -14.81 -20.83 -1.25
CA ARG A 587 -15.63 -20.87 -2.48
C ARG A 587 -16.15 -22.26 -2.78
N LYS A 588 -15.29 -23.27 -2.62
CA LYS A 588 -15.63 -24.68 -2.85
C LYS A 588 -16.63 -25.20 -1.82
N PHE A 589 -16.52 -24.81 -0.56
CA PHE A 589 -17.47 -25.17 0.48
C PHE A 589 -18.88 -24.67 0.14
N HIS A 590 -18.98 -23.44 -0.38
CA HIS A 590 -20.22 -22.79 -0.77
C HIS A 590 -20.62 -22.93 -2.24
N HIS A 591 -20.00 -23.83 -3.02
CA HIS A 591 -20.23 -23.94 -4.47
C HIS A 591 -21.70 -24.20 -4.87
N LYS A 592 -22.53 -24.71 -3.95
CA LYS A 592 -23.96 -24.97 -4.16
C LYS A 592 -24.85 -23.76 -3.90
N HIS A 593 -24.32 -22.70 -3.31
CA HIS A 593 -25.08 -21.51 -2.97
C HIS A 593 -24.89 -20.44 -4.04
N TYR A 594 -25.98 -20.12 -4.74
CA TYR A 594 -25.96 -19.07 -5.76
C TYR A 594 -25.90 -17.68 -5.10
N HIS A 595 -25.04 -16.83 -5.63
CA HIS A 595 -24.81 -15.47 -5.13
C HIS A 595 -25.84 -14.47 -5.69
N GLU A 596 -27.12 -14.82 -5.58
CA GLU A 596 -28.25 -13.99 -6.02
C GLU A 596 -28.45 -12.79 -5.08
N LYS A 597 -29.15 -11.75 -5.55
CA LYS A 597 -29.45 -10.58 -4.73
C LYS A 597 -30.50 -10.90 -3.66
N LEU A 598 -30.25 -10.43 -2.43
CA LEU A 598 -31.15 -10.51 -1.30
C LEU A 598 -31.34 -9.11 -0.69
N SER A 599 -32.56 -8.58 -0.80
CA SER A 599 -32.87 -7.26 -0.25
C SER A 599 -32.95 -7.29 1.28
N MET A 600 -32.23 -6.38 1.92
CA MET A 600 -32.21 -6.20 3.37
C MET A 600 -32.61 -4.76 3.70
N LYS A 601 -33.66 -4.60 4.51
CA LYS A 601 -34.18 -3.28 4.92
C LYS A 601 -33.75 -2.96 6.34
N VAL A 602 -32.93 -1.93 6.51
CA VAL A 602 -32.33 -1.54 7.80
C VAL A 602 -32.59 -0.08 8.12
N SER A 603 -32.62 0.27 9.40
CA SER A 603 -32.77 1.66 9.87
C SER A 603 -31.42 2.15 10.38
N ARG A 604 -30.98 3.32 9.92
CA ARG A 604 -29.69 3.92 10.31
C ARG A 604 -29.64 4.24 11.82
N GLU A 605 -30.75 4.74 12.37
CA GLU A 605 -30.86 5.08 13.80
C GLU A 605 -30.75 3.85 14.72
N LYS A 606 -31.25 2.70 14.27
CA LYS A 606 -31.27 1.44 15.02
C LYS A 606 -30.62 0.32 14.23
N LEU A 607 -29.39 0.56 13.79
CA LEU A 607 -28.72 -0.30 12.81
C LEU A 607 -28.54 -1.74 13.32
N LEU A 608 -27.96 -1.94 14.51
CA LEU A 608 -27.76 -3.27 15.08
C LEU A 608 -29.09 -4.04 15.26
N GLU A 609 -30.08 -3.43 15.91
CA GLU A 609 -31.38 -4.07 16.16
C GLU A 609 -32.12 -4.40 14.87
N SER A 610 -32.16 -3.46 13.91
CA SER A 610 -32.85 -3.66 12.63
C SER A 610 -32.15 -4.69 11.75
N SER A 611 -30.80 -4.72 11.76
CA SER A 611 -30.00 -5.72 11.06
C SER A 611 -30.25 -7.11 11.62
N MET A 612 -30.14 -7.29 12.95
CA MET A 612 -30.43 -8.58 13.59
C MET A 612 -31.86 -9.05 13.37
N LYS A 613 -32.82 -8.12 13.32
CA LYS A 613 -34.23 -8.44 13.00
C LYS A 613 -34.38 -8.90 11.55
N SER A 614 -33.72 -8.22 10.60
CA SER A 614 -33.78 -8.55 9.18
C SER A 614 -33.13 -9.90 8.87
N THR A 615 -32.04 -10.25 9.56
CA THR A 615 -31.30 -11.50 9.33
C THR A 615 -31.75 -12.66 10.22
N LYS A 616 -32.73 -12.45 11.11
CA LYS A 616 -33.15 -13.45 12.12
C LYS A 616 -33.58 -14.79 11.51
N SER A 617 -34.22 -14.76 10.35
CA SER A 617 -34.75 -15.94 9.65
C SER A 617 -33.86 -16.43 8.52
N PHE A 618 -32.66 -15.87 8.35
CA PHE A 618 -31.78 -16.23 7.24
C PHE A 618 -31.17 -17.61 7.47
N SER A 619 -31.26 -18.45 6.45
CA SER A 619 -30.50 -19.70 6.39
C SER A 619 -29.04 -19.43 5.99
N VAL A 620 -28.16 -20.44 6.13
CA VAL A 620 -26.77 -20.34 5.63
C VAL A 620 -26.74 -19.96 4.14
N ALA A 621 -27.68 -20.49 3.34
CA ALA A 621 -27.79 -20.15 1.93
C ALA A 621 -28.15 -18.66 1.71
N ASP A 622 -29.00 -18.08 2.56
CA ASP A 622 -29.33 -16.66 2.50
C ASP A 622 -28.14 -15.79 2.89
N TRP A 623 -27.36 -16.21 3.88
CA TRP A 623 -26.10 -15.54 4.22
C TRP A 623 -25.05 -15.65 3.11
N CYS A 624 -25.15 -16.59 2.17
CA CYS A 624 -24.27 -16.68 0.99
C CYS A 624 -24.72 -15.80 -0.19
N LYS A 625 -25.94 -15.23 -0.15
CA LYS A 625 -26.47 -14.31 -1.16
C LYS A 625 -25.83 -12.93 -1.09
N ASN A 626 -25.90 -12.18 -2.18
CA ASN A 626 -25.44 -10.81 -2.24
C ASN A 626 -26.43 -9.87 -1.55
N PHE A 627 -26.01 -9.20 -0.47
CA PHE A 627 -26.89 -8.30 0.28
C PHE A 627 -27.09 -6.98 -0.47
N GLU A 628 -28.34 -6.67 -0.81
CA GLU A 628 -28.76 -5.39 -1.37
C GLU A 628 -29.39 -4.56 -0.24
N VAL A 629 -28.62 -3.60 0.29
CA VAL A 629 -28.98 -2.89 1.51
C VAL A 629 -29.82 -1.66 1.19
N ASN A 630 -30.99 -1.58 1.81
CA ASN A 630 -31.92 -0.47 1.69
C ASN A 630 -32.10 0.22 3.06
N PHE A 631 -31.54 1.42 3.22
CA PHE A 631 -31.77 2.26 4.40
C PHE A 631 -33.17 2.86 4.36
N GLN A 632 -33.94 2.64 5.42
CA GLN A 632 -35.32 3.12 5.51
C GLN A 632 -35.38 4.65 5.45
N GLY A 633 -36.14 5.19 4.50
CA GLY A 633 -36.31 6.64 4.33
C GLY A 633 -35.27 7.31 3.41
N GLU A 634 -34.29 6.56 2.90
CA GLU A 634 -33.24 7.09 2.01
C GLU A 634 -33.46 6.61 0.56
N GLN A 635 -33.30 7.50 -0.43
CA GLN A 635 -33.29 7.13 -1.85
C GLN A 635 -31.86 6.75 -2.25
N GLY A 636 -31.61 5.47 -2.47
CA GLY A 636 -30.33 4.97 -2.96
C GLY A 636 -30.48 3.70 -3.78
N ILE A 637 -29.74 3.60 -4.89
CA ILE A 637 -29.63 2.38 -5.70
C ILE A 637 -28.27 1.76 -5.37
N ASP A 638 -28.27 0.55 -4.81
CA ASP A 638 -27.04 -0.11 -4.36
C ASP A 638 -26.24 -0.69 -5.53
N TRP A 639 -25.24 0.07 -6.02
CA TRP A 639 -24.18 -0.43 -6.89
C TRP A 639 -22.99 -1.02 -6.10
N GLY A 640 -23.20 -1.35 -4.81
CA GLY A 640 -22.20 -1.88 -3.89
C GLY A 640 -21.72 -0.89 -2.83
N GLY A 641 -22.11 0.39 -2.92
CA GLY A 641 -21.76 1.44 -1.96
C GLY A 641 -22.50 1.32 -0.63
N LEU A 642 -23.82 1.12 -0.67
CA LEU A 642 -24.65 1.01 0.53
C LEU A 642 -24.33 -0.27 1.32
N ARG A 643 -24.03 -1.35 0.61
CA ARG A 643 -23.53 -2.59 1.21
C ARG A 643 -22.23 -2.39 1.98
N ARG A 644 -21.23 -1.73 1.36
CA ARG A 644 -19.93 -1.44 2.02
C ARG A 644 -20.12 -0.56 3.27
N GLU A 645 -20.95 0.48 3.14
CA GLU A 645 -21.31 1.35 4.25
C GLU A 645 -21.99 0.57 5.38
N TRP A 646 -22.92 -0.34 5.07
CA TRP A 646 -23.55 -1.18 6.07
C TRP A 646 -22.55 -2.05 6.83
N PHE A 647 -21.61 -2.72 6.13
CA PHE A 647 -20.56 -3.51 6.78
C PHE A 647 -19.66 -2.65 7.67
N GLU A 648 -19.31 -1.44 7.24
CA GLU A 648 -18.55 -0.48 8.02
C GLU A 648 -19.28 -0.08 9.31
N LEU A 649 -20.53 0.38 9.20
CA LEU A 649 -21.31 0.86 10.34
C LEU A 649 -21.68 -0.27 11.31
N ILE A 650 -22.00 -1.47 10.81
CA ILE A 650 -22.33 -2.60 11.68
C ILE A 650 -21.10 -3.13 12.43
N CYS A 651 -19.92 -3.12 11.79
CA CYS A 651 -18.67 -3.45 12.47
C CYS A 651 -18.37 -2.44 13.58
N GLU A 652 -18.53 -1.15 13.31
CA GLU A 652 -18.37 -0.11 14.34
C GLU A 652 -19.35 -0.32 15.50
N GLN A 653 -20.63 -0.59 15.24
CA GLN A 653 -21.60 -0.85 16.31
C GLN A 653 -21.33 -2.14 17.11
N LEU A 654 -20.73 -3.15 16.49
CA LEU A 654 -20.43 -4.41 17.17
C LEU A 654 -19.14 -4.36 17.98
N PHE A 655 -18.11 -3.69 17.45
CA PHE A 655 -16.74 -3.80 17.95
C PHE A 655 -16.25 -2.53 18.66
N ASP A 656 -16.94 -1.39 18.56
CA ASP A 656 -16.60 -0.19 19.33
C ASP A 656 -16.75 -0.48 20.85
N PRO A 657 -15.68 -0.27 21.65
CA PRO A 657 -15.71 -0.42 23.10
C PRO A 657 -16.86 0.33 23.79
N LYS A 658 -17.31 1.45 23.24
CA LYS A 658 -18.42 2.25 23.78
C LYS A 658 -19.74 1.49 23.84
N ASN A 659 -19.94 0.51 22.96
CA ASN A 659 -21.15 -0.30 22.94
C ASN A 659 -21.11 -1.44 23.98
N THR A 660 -20.02 -1.59 24.73
CA THR A 660 -19.83 -2.55 25.83
C THR A 660 -19.94 -4.03 25.46
N LEU A 661 -20.20 -4.38 24.19
CA LEU A 661 -20.17 -5.76 23.71
C LEU A 661 -18.72 -6.26 23.62
N PHE A 662 -17.84 -5.42 23.07
CA PHE A 662 -16.41 -5.54 23.22
C PHE A 662 -15.93 -4.45 24.18
N THR A 663 -14.77 -4.67 24.77
CA THR A 663 -14.08 -3.74 25.65
C THR A 663 -12.64 -3.61 25.20
N SER A 664 -11.95 -2.61 25.73
CA SER A 664 -10.50 -2.49 25.62
C SER A 664 -9.88 -2.62 27.00
N PHE A 665 -8.66 -3.15 27.06
CA PHE A 665 -7.86 -3.17 28.29
C PHE A 665 -7.32 -1.77 28.65
N HIS A 666 -7.22 -0.89 27.64
CA HIS A 666 -6.72 0.48 27.74
C HIS A 666 -7.70 1.48 27.15
N GLU A 667 -7.80 2.66 27.75
CA GLU A 667 -8.57 3.77 27.20
C GLU A 667 -7.74 4.52 26.14
N GLY A 668 -8.17 4.44 24.87
CA GLY A 668 -7.52 5.20 23.80
C GLY A 668 -8.09 4.87 22.43
N GLN A 669 -7.96 5.77 21.46
CA GLN A 669 -8.44 5.53 20.08
C GLN A 669 -7.69 4.41 19.33
N GLN A 670 -6.56 3.95 19.90
CA GLN A 670 -5.73 2.87 19.36
C GLN A 670 -5.95 1.53 20.08
N SER A 671 -6.86 1.48 21.04
CA SER A 671 -7.00 0.32 21.90
C SER A 671 -7.47 -0.91 21.10
N LEU A 672 -6.84 -2.05 21.38
CA LEU A 672 -7.31 -3.32 20.86
C LEU A 672 -8.62 -3.69 21.56
N VAL A 673 -9.48 -4.38 20.83
CA VAL A 673 -10.80 -4.79 21.30
C VAL A 673 -10.81 -6.27 21.66
N HIS A 674 -11.43 -6.57 22.79
CA HIS A 674 -11.56 -7.90 23.37
C HIS A 674 -13.02 -8.13 23.79
N PRO A 675 -13.57 -9.35 23.72
CA PRO A 675 -14.92 -9.62 24.22
C PRO A 675 -15.08 -9.17 25.68
N ASN A 676 -16.20 -8.51 25.99
CA ASN A 676 -16.45 -8.00 27.33
C ASN A 676 -17.17 -9.04 28.22
N PRO A 677 -16.49 -9.65 29.22
CA PRO A 677 -17.14 -10.56 30.16
C PRO A 677 -18.12 -9.84 31.10
N ALA A 678 -17.94 -8.53 31.31
CA ALA A 678 -18.75 -7.69 32.20
C ALA A 678 -19.77 -6.82 31.43
N ARG A 679 -20.24 -7.28 30.26
CA ARG A 679 -21.20 -6.55 29.44
C ARG A 679 -22.53 -6.28 30.15
N GLY A 680 -23.24 -5.24 29.72
CA GLY A 680 -24.57 -4.91 30.24
C GLY A 680 -25.62 -6.01 29.99
N PRO A 681 -26.64 -6.15 30.85
CA PRO A 681 -27.62 -7.26 30.79
C PRO A 681 -28.49 -7.30 29.53
N HIS A 682 -28.57 -6.21 28.78
CA HIS A 682 -29.27 -6.13 27.50
C HIS A 682 -28.49 -6.85 26.37
N LEU A 683 -27.16 -6.97 26.49
CA LEU A 683 -26.29 -7.64 25.53
C LEU A 683 -26.16 -9.13 25.87
N LYS A 684 -26.83 -9.95 25.06
CA LYS A 684 -26.87 -11.42 25.19
C LYS A 684 -25.88 -12.11 24.24
N LEU A 685 -25.61 -13.41 24.47
CA LEU A 685 -24.73 -14.25 23.65
C LEU A 685 -25.07 -14.23 22.14
N LYS A 686 -26.36 -14.08 21.78
CA LYS A 686 -26.79 -13.94 20.37
C LYS A 686 -26.15 -12.76 19.63
N HIS A 687 -25.67 -11.72 20.33
CA HIS A 687 -24.98 -10.60 19.69
C HIS A 687 -23.55 -10.99 19.29
N TYR A 688 -22.84 -11.79 20.09
CA TYR A 688 -21.56 -12.38 19.69
C TYR A 688 -21.74 -13.36 18.54
N GLU A 689 -22.78 -14.19 18.55
CA GLU A 689 -23.10 -15.07 17.43
C GLU A 689 -23.35 -14.28 16.15
N PHE A 690 -24.13 -13.19 16.23
CA PHE A 690 -24.34 -12.30 15.09
C PHE A 690 -23.03 -11.63 14.62
N ALA A 691 -22.17 -11.17 15.56
CA ALA A 691 -20.86 -10.63 15.22
C ALA A 691 -19.98 -11.65 14.49
N GLY A 692 -19.98 -12.91 14.94
CA GLY A 692 -19.31 -14.01 14.26
C GLY A 692 -19.84 -14.24 12.84
N LYS A 693 -21.17 -14.20 12.63
CA LYS A 693 -21.77 -14.29 11.29
C LYS A 693 -21.37 -13.12 10.39
N VAL A 694 -21.33 -11.90 10.91
CA VAL A 694 -20.88 -10.72 10.16
C VAL A 694 -19.42 -10.87 9.74
N VAL A 695 -18.54 -11.31 10.63
CA VAL A 695 -17.12 -11.56 10.30
C VAL A 695 -16.98 -12.69 9.27
N GLY A 696 -17.70 -13.81 9.45
CA GLY A 696 -17.74 -14.90 8.49
C GLY A 696 -18.25 -14.47 7.11
N LYS A 697 -19.22 -13.56 7.08
CA LYS A 697 -19.74 -12.96 5.84
C LYS A 697 -18.69 -12.08 5.17
N CYS A 698 -17.94 -11.26 5.91
CA CYS A 698 -16.84 -10.46 5.35
C CYS A 698 -15.76 -11.34 4.72
N LEU A 699 -15.39 -12.44 5.39
CA LEU A 699 -14.44 -13.42 4.88
C LEU A 699 -14.95 -14.12 3.61
N TYR A 700 -16.21 -14.53 3.60
CA TYR A 700 -16.86 -15.15 2.44
C TYR A 700 -16.90 -14.20 1.23
N GLU A 701 -17.37 -12.96 1.41
CA GLU A 701 -17.41 -11.96 0.33
C GLU A 701 -16.00 -11.64 -0.20
N SER A 702 -15.01 -11.57 0.69
CA SER A 702 -13.62 -11.37 0.31
C SER A 702 -13.04 -12.54 -0.49
N ALA A 703 -13.46 -13.78 -0.18
CA ALA A 703 -13.09 -14.96 -0.95
C ALA A 703 -13.66 -14.95 -2.39
N LEU A 704 -14.74 -14.22 -2.67
CA LEU A 704 -15.28 -14.07 -4.04
C LEU A 704 -14.43 -13.13 -4.91
N GLY A 705 -13.59 -12.28 -4.29
CA GLY A 705 -12.56 -11.48 -4.96
C GLY A 705 -13.00 -10.08 -5.44
N GLY A 706 -12.01 -9.30 -5.89
CA GLY A 706 -12.17 -8.06 -6.68
C GLY A 706 -13.08 -6.98 -6.08
N SER A 707 -14.31 -6.87 -6.59
CA SER A 707 -15.28 -5.84 -6.24
C SER A 707 -16.10 -6.14 -4.96
N TYR A 708 -16.09 -7.39 -4.50
CA TYR A 708 -16.90 -7.89 -3.37
C TYR A 708 -16.20 -7.78 -2.03
N ARG A 709 -14.88 -7.53 -2.01
CA ARG A 709 -14.07 -7.46 -0.78
C ARG A 709 -14.74 -6.58 0.28
N GLN A 710 -15.01 -7.19 1.44
CA GLN A 710 -15.54 -6.52 2.63
C GLN A 710 -14.54 -6.69 3.76
N LEU A 711 -14.20 -5.59 4.42
CA LEU A 711 -13.23 -5.57 5.50
C LEU A 711 -13.97 -5.42 6.82
N VAL A 712 -13.50 -6.15 7.83
CA VAL A 712 -13.95 -6.00 9.21
C VAL A 712 -13.30 -4.74 9.79
N ARG A 713 -14.10 -3.78 10.24
CA ARG A 713 -13.60 -2.59 10.94
C ARG A 713 -13.51 -2.86 12.43
N ALA A 714 -12.44 -3.55 12.83
CA ALA A 714 -12.11 -3.79 14.24
C ALA A 714 -10.62 -4.06 14.39
N ARG A 715 -10.05 -3.67 15.53
CA ARG A 715 -8.67 -4.00 15.89
C ARG A 715 -8.69 -5.00 17.03
N PHE A 716 -8.81 -6.27 16.71
CA PHE A 716 -8.88 -7.32 17.72
C PHE A 716 -7.57 -7.47 18.49
N THR A 717 -7.68 -7.86 19.75
CA THR A 717 -6.56 -8.37 20.56
C THR A 717 -5.96 -9.64 19.95
N ARG A 718 -4.64 -9.81 20.07
CA ARG A 718 -3.95 -11.00 19.57
C ARG A 718 -4.45 -12.26 20.25
N SER A 719 -4.69 -12.21 21.55
CA SER A 719 -5.25 -13.36 22.28
C SER A 719 -6.66 -13.76 21.80
N PHE A 720 -7.48 -12.80 21.35
CA PHE A 720 -8.79 -13.11 20.76
C PHE A 720 -8.62 -13.79 19.40
N LEU A 721 -7.76 -13.25 18.54
CA LEU A 721 -7.47 -13.85 17.23
C LEU A 721 -6.87 -15.26 17.37
N ALA A 722 -5.94 -15.45 18.32
CA ALA A 722 -5.38 -16.74 18.70
C ALA A 722 -6.48 -17.74 19.04
N GLN A 723 -7.47 -17.34 19.83
CA GLN A 723 -8.62 -18.19 20.14
C GLN A 723 -9.53 -18.45 18.94
N VAL A 724 -9.66 -17.51 17.99
CA VAL A 724 -10.48 -17.68 16.78
C VAL A 724 -9.89 -18.76 15.88
N ILE A 725 -8.57 -18.73 15.67
CA ILE A 725 -7.84 -19.80 14.96
C ILE A 725 -7.64 -21.05 15.82
N GLY A 726 -7.94 -20.92 17.12
CA GLY A 726 -8.00 -21.97 18.13
C GLY A 726 -6.66 -22.41 18.71
N LEU A 727 -5.70 -21.49 18.74
CA LEU A 727 -4.51 -21.55 19.58
C LEU A 727 -4.84 -21.26 21.05
N ARG A 728 -3.95 -21.67 21.94
CA ARG A 728 -4.04 -21.34 23.38
C ARG A 728 -3.44 -19.96 23.63
N VAL A 729 -3.93 -19.27 24.66
CA VAL A 729 -3.38 -17.99 25.09
C VAL A 729 -2.15 -18.19 25.98
N HIS A 730 -1.14 -17.33 25.83
CA HIS A 730 0.12 -17.32 26.60
C HIS A 730 0.37 -15.91 27.20
N TYR A 731 1.18 -15.80 28.25
CA TYR A 731 1.40 -14.51 28.93
C TYR A 731 2.02 -13.43 28.03
N LYS A 732 2.75 -13.83 26.99
CA LYS A 732 3.35 -12.92 26.01
C LYS A 732 2.32 -12.05 25.28
N TYR A 733 1.08 -12.50 25.13
CA TYR A 733 0.04 -11.70 24.48
C TYR A 733 -0.29 -10.41 25.24
N PHE A 734 -0.07 -10.37 26.55
CA PHE A 734 -0.26 -9.15 27.33
C PHE A 734 0.65 -8.02 26.89
N GLU A 735 1.82 -8.29 26.29
CA GLU A 735 2.70 -7.23 25.77
C GLU A 735 1.98 -6.32 24.76
N GLN A 736 1.02 -6.86 24.00
CA GLN A 736 0.23 -6.10 23.02
C GLN A 736 -1.20 -5.85 23.46
N ASP A 737 -1.83 -6.84 24.10
CA ASP A 737 -3.23 -6.76 24.51
C ASP A 737 -3.41 -5.86 25.74
N ASP A 738 -2.50 -5.92 26.70
CA ASP A 738 -2.52 -5.14 27.94
C ASP A 738 -1.10 -4.69 28.36
N PRO A 739 -0.50 -3.70 27.65
CA PRO A 739 0.88 -3.28 27.88
C PRO A 739 1.14 -2.81 29.32
N ASP A 740 0.18 -2.16 29.98
CA ASP A 740 0.38 -1.68 31.36
C ASP A 740 0.47 -2.85 32.34
N LEU A 741 -0.39 -3.88 32.22
CA LEU A 741 -0.26 -5.09 33.03
C LEU A 741 1.05 -5.82 32.74
N TYR A 742 1.47 -5.84 31.47
CA TYR A 742 2.73 -6.44 31.08
C TYR A 742 3.91 -5.74 31.74
N LEU A 743 4.01 -4.42 31.65
CA LEU A 743 5.11 -3.64 32.21
C LEU A 743 5.10 -3.62 33.74
N SER A 744 3.93 -3.48 34.36
CA SER A 744 3.82 -3.32 35.82
C SER A 744 3.99 -4.63 36.60
N LYS A 745 3.41 -5.74 36.10
CA LYS A 745 3.38 -7.02 36.82
C LYS A 745 4.20 -8.10 36.12
N ILE A 746 3.96 -8.35 34.83
CA ILE A 746 4.51 -9.53 34.15
C ILE A 746 6.02 -9.41 33.94
N LYS A 747 6.47 -8.29 33.39
CA LYS A 747 7.89 -7.99 33.18
C LYS A 747 8.65 -7.99 34.49
N TYR A 748 8.07 -7.40 35.54
CA TYR A 748 8.61 -7.44 36.89
C TYR A 748 8.81 -8.89 37.38
N LEU A 749 7.82 -9.76 37.25
CA LEU A 749 7.94 -11.18 37.65
C LEU A 749 8.97 -11.95 36.81
N LEU A 750 9.13 -11.62 35.53
CA LEU A 750 10.12 -12.26 34.65
C LEU A 750 11.55 -11.88 35.05
N GLU A 751 11.81 -10.61 35.32
CA GLU A 751 13.14 -10.06 35.58
C GLU A 751 13.61 -10.23 37.03
N ASN A 752 12.69 -10.41 37.98
CA ASN A 752 13.01 -10.55 39.40
C ASN A 752 13.00 -12.00 39.89
N ASN A 753 13.76 -12.28 40.95
CA ASN A 753 13.79 -13.58 41.62
C ASN A 753 12.66 -13.66 42.66
N MET A 754 11.70 -14.56 42.45
CA MET A 754 10.52 -14.73 43.32
C MET A 754 10.85 -15.30 44.70
N ASP A 755 12.00 -15.96 44.85
CA ASP A 755 12.37 -16.61 46.10
C ASP A 755 12.88 -15.58 47.13
N ASP A 756 13.33 -14.40 46.69
CA ASP A 756 13.89 -13.31 47.51
C ASP A 756 12.88 -12.21 47.86
N LEU A 757 11.66 -12.28 47.31
CA LEU A 757 10.60 -11.30 47.53
C LEU A 757 9.88 -11.53 48.87
N GLU A 758 9.73 -10.46 49.67
CA GLU A 758 8.95 -10.49 50.93
C GLU A 758 7.44 -10.72 50.69
N THR A 759 6.95 -10.35 49.50
CA THR A 759 5.55 -10.49 49.12
C THR A 759 5.26 -11.90 48.58
N GLU A 760 4.37 -12.63 49.25
CA GLU A 760 3.97 -13.98 48.83
C GLU A 760 2.91 -13.92 47.72
N LEU A 761 3.25 -14.43 46.53
CA LEU A 761 2.32 -14.62 45.43
C LEU A 761 1.86 -16.08 45.38
N TYR A 762 0.56 -16.31 45.19
CA TYR A 762 -0.04 -17.65 45.06
C TYR A 762 -0.73 -17.81 43.70
N PHE A 763 -1.07 -19.04 43.30
CA PHE A 763 -1.78 -19.32 42.05
C PHE A 763 -3.27 -18.96 42.12
N VAL A 764 -3.56 -17.72 42.48
CA VAL A 764 -4.90 -17.14 42.57
C VAL A 764 -4.92 -15.76 41.91
N GLU A 765 -6.10 -15.36 41.50
CA GLU A 765 -6.38 -14.01 41.02
C GLU A 765 -7.47 -13.39 41.90
N GLU A 766 -7.19 -12.19 42.39
CA GLU A 766 -8.10 -11.41 43.22
C GLU A 766 -8.86 -10.40 42.36
N GLN A 767 -10.18 -10.45 42.41
CA GLN A 767 -11.06 -9.49 41.75
C GLN A 767 -11.61 -8.52 42.79
N TYR A 768 -11.50 -7.24 42.49
CA TYR A 768 -11.98 -6.14 43.31
C TYR A 768 -13.21 -5.50 42.67
N ASP A 769 -14.16 -5.03 43.48
CA ASP A 769 -15.32 -4.28 43.00
C ASP A 769 -14.97 -2.82 42.67
N SER A 770 -15.94 -2.06 42.17
CA SER A 770 -15.77 -0.62 41.86
C SER A 770 -15.46 0.25 43.08
N ASN A 771 -15.61 -0.27 44.30
CA ASN A 771 -15.29 0.41 45.55
C ASN A 771 -13.92 -0.02 46.11
N GLY A 772 -13.18 -0.86 45.38
CA GLY A 772 -11.88 -1.38 45.79
C GLY A 772 -11.94 -2.47 46.86
N GLN A 773 -13.11 -3.07 47.11
CA GLN A 773 -13.26 -4.19 48.03
C GLN A 773 -13.04 -5.51 47.31
N LEU A 774 -12.39 -6.47 47.98
CA LEU A 774 -12.18 -7.81 47.44
C LEU A 774 -13.55 -8.48 47.22
N PHE A 775 -13.91 -8.65 45.96
CA PHE A 775 -15.16 -9.24 45.52
C PHE A 775 -15.06 -10.77 45.41
N ARG A 776 -13.95 -11.26 44.85
CA ARG A 776 -13.79 -12.70 44.56
C ARG A 776 -12.32 -13.09 44.47
N ILE A 777 -11.97 -14.25 45.03
CA ILE A 777 -10.69 -14.93 44.78
C ILE A 777 -10.96 -16.08 43.81
N VAL A 778 -10.20 -16.16 42.73
CA VAL A 778 -10.30 -17.21 41.73
C VAL A 778 -9.02 -18.02 41.71
N GLU A 779 -9.11 -19.32 41.95
CA GLU A 779 -7.95 -20.20 41.81
C GLU A 779 -7.62 -20.42 40.33
N LEU A 780 -6.38 -20.11 39.94
CA LEU A 780 -5.91 -20.26 38.56
C LEU A 780 -5.64 -21.73 38.19
N VAL A 781 -5.28 -22.53 39.20
CA VAL A 781 -5.06 -23.98 39.11
C VAL A 781 -5.74 -24.66 40.31
N PRO A 782 -6.02 -25.98 40.24
CA PRO A 782 -6.64 -26.69 41.37
C PRO A 782 -5.80 -26.58 42.65
N ASN A 783 -6.40 -26.12 43.75
CA ASN A 783 -5.73 -25.80 45.02
C ASN A 783 -4.69 -24.68 44.92
N GLY A 784 -4.85 -23.76 43.96
CA GLY A 784 -3.91 -22.67 43.70
C GLY A 784 -3.68 -21.74 44.89
N SER A 785 -4.66 -21.62 45.78
CA SER A 785 -4.53 -20.88 47.05
C SER A 785 -3.45 -21.40 48.00
N LYS A 786 -2.99 -22.65 47.81
CA LYS A 786 -1.95 -23.30 48.63
C LYS A 786 -0.61 -23.40 47.91
N ILE A 787 -0.54 -23.01 46.65
CA ILE A 787 0.66 -23.15 45.82
C ILE A 787 1.32 -21.77 45.74
N ARG A 788 2.44 -21.61 46.46
CA ARG A 788 3.27 -20.40 46.37
C ARG A 788 3.99 -20.37 45.02
N VAL A 789 4.04 -19.19 44.42
CA VAL A 789 4.81 -18.93 43.21
C VAL A 789 6.29 -18.77 43.61
N SER A 790 7.13 -19.61 43.01
CA SER A 790 8.59 -19.63 43.17
C SER A 790 9.25 -19.30 41.84
N ASN A 791 10.56 -19.12 41.82
CA ASN A 791 11.25 -18.84 40.56
C ASN A 791 11.09 -19.99 39.54
N SER A 792 10.99 -21.23 40.01
CA SER A 792 10.74 -22.42 39.17
C SER A 792 9.31 -22.51 38.62
N THR A 793 8.33 -21.89 39.29
CA THR A 793 6.90 -21.98 38.94
C THR A 793 6.31 -20.69 38.37
N LYS A 794 7.09 -19.60 38.29
CA LYS A 794 6.62 -18.29 37.83
C LYS A 794 6.08 -18.28 36.40
N LEU A 795 6.70 -19.01 35.47
CA LEU A 795 6.21 -19.10 34.09
C LEU A 795 4.84 -19.80 34.03
N GLN A 796 4.65 -20.86 34.81
CA GLN A 796 3.37 -21.57 34.90
C GLN A 796 2.28 -20.67 35.50
N TYR A 797 2.63 -19.83 36.49
CA TYR A 797 1.70 -18.85 37.05
C TYR A 797 1.26 -17.82 35.99
N LEU A 798 2.22 -17.26 35.24
CA LEU A 798 1.95 -16.28 34.20
C LEU A 798 1.04 -16.84 33.10
N ASP A 799 1.28 -18.09 32.67
CA ASP A 799 0.41 -18.76 31.70
C ASP A 799 -0.98 -19.08 32.24
N ALA A 800 -1.08 -19.49 33.50
CA ALA A 800 -2.37 -19.72 34.14
C ALA A 800 -3.17 -18.41 34.26
N LEU A 801 -2.48 -17.30 34.58
CA LEU A 801 -3.07 -15.96 34.63
C LEU A 801 -3.57 -15.51 33.25
N ALA A 802 -2.77 -15.72 32.20
CA ALA A 802 -3.17 -15.42 30.81
C ALA A 802 -4.37 -16.24 30.38
N GLN A 803 -4.35 -17.56 30.64
CA GLN A 803 -5.46 -18.47 30.36
C GLN A 803 -6.75 -18.04 31.06
N TYR A 804 -6.65 -17.53 32.28
CA TYR A 804 -7.79 -17.05 33.02
C TYR A 804 -8.34 -15.74 32.44
N ARG A 805 -7.51 -14.69 32.38
CA ARG A 805 -7.94 -13.33 32.02
C ARG A 805 -8.34 -13.19 30.55
N LEU A 806 -7.65 -13.87 29.63
CA LEU A 806 -7.83 -13.68 28.19
C LEU A 806 -8.75 -14.71 27.53
N ALA A 807 -9.00 -15.86 28.16
CA ALA A 807 -9.78 -16.95 27.55
C ALA A 807 -10.90 -17.50 28.43
N THR A 808 -10.58 -17.88 29.68
CA THR A 808 -11.57 -18.52 30.56
C THR A 808 -12.71 -17.56 30.95
N SER A 809 -12.38 -16.29 31.14
CA SER A 809 -13.30 -15.20 31.44
C SER A 809 -14.35 -14.96 30.35
N ILE A 810 -14.02 -15.24 29.08
CA ILE A 810 -14.82 -14.92 27.89
C ILE A 810 -15.31 -16.18 27.14
N LYS A 811 -15.27 -17.35 27.78
CA LYS A 811 -15.49 -18.63 27.12
C LYS A 811 -16.85 -18.70 26.41
N ASP A 812 -17.92 -18.26 27.06
CA ASP A 812 -19.29 -18.36 26.52
C ASP A 812 -19.48 -17.39 25.33
N GLU A 813 -18.87 -16.21 25.41
CA GLU A 813 -18.85 -15.17 24.38
C GLU A 813 -18.07 -15.66 23.16
N MET A 814 -16.92 -16.28 23.39
CA MET A 814 -16.07 -16.85 22.36
C MET A 814 -16.76 -18.01 21.64
N GLU A 815 -17.37 -18.95 22.39
CA GLU A 815 -18.13 -20.05 21.81
C GLU A 815 -19.32 -19.54 20.98
N ALA A 816 -20.01 -18.48 21.43
CA ALA A 816 -21.08 -17.86 20.66
C ALA A 816 -20.57 -17.23 19.37
N PHE A 817 -19.47 -16.48 19.43
CA PHE A 817 -18.84 -15.89 18.25
C PHE A 817 -18.42 -16.96 17.24
N LEU A 818 -17.74 -18.01 17.69
CA LEU A 818 -17.32 -19.13 16.84
C LEU A 818 -18.51 -19.88 16.22
N ARG A 819 -19.62 -20.06 16.94
CA ARG A 819 -20.84 -20.66 16.36
C ARG A 819 -21.32 -19.87 15.14
N GLY A 820 -21.35 -18.55 15.23
CA GLY A 820 -21.76 -17.69 14.11
C GLY A 820 -20.77 -17.70 12.95
N LEU A 821 -19.47 -17.61 13.26
CA LEU A 821 -18.40 -17.65 12.26
C LEU A 821 -18.39 -18.97 11.49
N ASN A 822 -18.53 -20.08 12.21
CA ASN A 822 -18.42 -21.43 11.67
C ASN A 822 -19.61 -21.86 10.79
N GLU A 823 -20.70 -21.09 10.75
CA GLU A 823 -21.77 -21.28 9.77
C GLU A 823 -21.31 -20.96 8.33
N LEU A 824 -20.41 -19.97 8.19
CA LEU A 824 -19.92 -19.50 6.89
C LEU A 824 -18.50 -19.95 6.61
N ILE A 825 -17.64 -20.01 7.62
CA ILE A 825 -16.23 -20.37 7.45
C ILE A 825 -15.96 -21.66 8.21
N PRO A 826 -15.66 -22.78 7.54
CA PRO A 826 -15.34 -24.02 8.24
C PRO A 826 -14.17 -23.86 9.23
N ASP A 827 -14.37 -24.31 10.47
CA ASP A 827 -13.43 -24.24 11.60
C ASP A 827 -12.00 -24.73 11.25
N ASN A 828 -11.89 -25.78 10.42
CA ASN A 828 -10.60 -26.34 10.00
C ASN A 828 -9.84 -25.50 8.97
N LEU A 829 -10.47 -24.50 8.35
CA LEU A 829 -9.78 -23.62 7.39
C LEU A 829 -9.04 -22.49 8.09
N LEU A 830 -9.49 -22.07 9.28
CA LEU A 830 -8.80 -21.03 10.05
C LEU A 830 -7.56 -21.57 10.77
N SER A 831 -7.50 -22.88 11.04
CA SER A 831 -6.34 -23.52 11.67
C SER A 831 -5.10 -23.64 10.79
N ILE A 832 -5.16 -23.21 9.53
CA ILE A 832 -4.00 -23.15 8.64
C ILE A 832 -3.06 -21.99 9.02
N PHE A 833 -3.62 -20.96 9.68
CA PHE A 833 -2.88 -19.80 10.14
C PHE A 833 -2.27 -20.09 11.51
N ASP A 834 -1.01 -19.70 11.71
CA ASP A 834 -0.29 -19.85 12.96
C ASP A 834 -0.26 -18.55 13.79
N GLU A 835 0.49 -18.57 14.90
CA GLU A 835 0.66 -17.41 15.79
C GLU A 835 1.35 -16.22 15.10
N ASN A 836 2.34 -16.51 14.25
CA ASN A 836 3.08 -15.50 13.50
C ASN A 836 2.20 -14.86 12.42
N GLU A 837 1.25 -15.63 11.90
CA GLU A 837 0.28 -15.21 10.90
C GLU A 837 -0.99 -14.62 11.52
N LEU A 838 -1.12 -14.51 12.84
CA LEU A 838 -2.28 -13.87 13.47
C LEU A 838 -2.51 -12.45 12.95
N GLU A 839 -1.43 -11.72 12.73
CA GLU A 839 -1.50 -10.40 12.16
C GLU A 839 -1.79 -10.42 10.66
N ALA A 840 -1.19 -11.34 9.91
CA ALA A 840 -1.51 -11.48 8.50
C ALA A 840 -2.98 -11.90 8.32
N PHE A 841 -3.52 -12.70 9.24
CA PHE A 841 -4.93 -13.03 9.36
C PHE A 841 -5.77 -11.81 9.77
N GLN A 842 -5.26 -10.96 10.66
CA GLN A 842 -5.89 -9.66 10.93
C GLN A 842 -5.91 -8.78 9.67
N LEU A 843 -4.85 -8.75 8.87
CA LEU A 843 -4.81 -8.08 7.57
C LEU A 843 -5.75 -8.73 6.54
N LEU A 844 -5.98 -10.04 6.63
CA LEU A 844 -6.96 -10.76 5.82
C LEU A 844 -8.38 -10.28 6.18
N LEU A 845 -8.66 -10.13 7.47
CA LEU A 845 -9.95 -9.64 8.00
C LEU A 845 -10.18 -8.15 7.71
N CYS A 846 -9.17 -7.33 8.01
CA CYS A 846 -9.31 -5.88 8.14
C CYS A 846 -8.65 -5.11 6.97
N GLY A 847 -7.87 -5.79 6.12
CA GLY A 847 -7.16 -5.23 4.98
C GLY A 847 -5.83 -4.56 5.33
N THR A 848 -4.99 -4.35 4.31
CA THR A 848 -3.88 -3.40 4.38
C THR A 848 -4.43 -1.99 4.22
N GLY A 849 -4.12 -1.09 5.17
CA GLY A 849 -4.52 0.30 5.06
C GLY A 849 -3.89 0.96 3.84
N GLN A 850 -4.59 1.93 3.22
CA GLN A 850 -3.92 2.84 2.30
C GLN A 850 -3.17 3.89 3.11
N TYR A 851 -1.85 3.76 3.18
CA TYR A 851 -1.01 4.71 3.90
C TYR A 851 -0.73 5.93 3.04
N SER A 852 -1.18 7.09 3.48
CA SER A 852 -0.79 8.35 2.87
C SER A 852 0.53 8.82 3.47
N ILE A 853 1.61 8.76 2.69
CA ILE A 853 2.92 9.29 3.10
C ILE A 853 2.83 10.81 3.36
N ALA A 854 1.95 11.52 2.62
CA ALA A 854 1.72 12.94 2.85
C ALA A 854 1.07 13.20 4.22
N ASP A 855 0.10 12.38 4.61
CA ASP A 855 -0.52 12.45 5.94
C ASP A 855 0.48 12.10 7.05
N PHE A 856 1.31 11.09 6.81
CA PHE A 856 2.38 10.69 7.73
C PHE A 856 3.38 11.83 7.97
N LYS A 857 3.86 12.46 6.89
CA LYS A 857 4.75 13.63 6.96
C LYS A 857 4.10 14.82 7.66
N ALA A 858 2.78 15.02 7.51
CA ALA A 858 2.09 16.14 8.13
C ALA A 858 1.94 16.00 9.66
N HIS A 859 1.91 14.77 10.17
CA HIS A 859 1.53 14.49 11.58
C HIS A 859 2.64 13.83 12.43
N HIS A 860 3.87 13.75 11.93
CA HIS A 860 5.03 13.30 12.71
C HIS A 860 5.65 14.41 13.58
N VAL A 861 6.35 14.00 14.64
CA VAL A 861 7.17 14.87 15.49
C VAL A 861 8.64 14.44 15.35
N VAL A 862 9.56 15.41 15.21
CA VAL A 862 11.00 15.14 15.11
C VAL A 862 11.70 15.67 16.36
N ASN A 863 12.34 14.77 17.10
CA ASN A 863 13.09 15.06 18.31
C ASN A 863 14.60 14.97 18.02
N GLY A 864 15.16 16.08 17.53
CA GLY A 864 16.57 16.22 17.17
C GLY A 864 16.75 17.31 16.11
N ASN A 865 17.84 18.09 16.17
CA ASN A 865 18.01 19.26 15.32
C ASN A 865 19.41 19.41 14.69
N SER A 866 20.27 18.39 14.78
CA SER A 866 21.57 18.42 14.10
C SER A 866 21.39 18.35 12.57
N THR A 867 22.36 18.90 11.85
CA THR A 867 22.44 18.85 10.37
C THR A 867 22.48 17.42 9.87
N GLU A 868 23.19 16.56 10.58
CA GLU A 868 23.36 15.13 10.34
C GLU A 868 22.03 14.39 10.55
N PHE A 869 21.30 14.71 11.62
CA PHE A 869 20.00 14.09 11.89
C PHE A 869 18.93 14.51 10.88
N ARG A 870 18.93 15.77 10.43
CA ARG A 870 18.02 16.22 9.35
C ARG A 870 18.25 15.45 8.05
N ARG A 871 19.51 15.10 7.73
CA ARG A 871 19.84 14.24 6.59
C ARG A 871 19.24 12.84 6.77
N ILE A 872 19.36 12.25 7.95
CA ILE A 872 18.80 10.92 8.27
C ILE A 872 17.27 10.93 8.22
N VAL A 873 16.61 11.97 8.71
CA VAL A 873 15.15 12.14 8.56
C VAL A 873 14.77 12.23 7.07
N GLY A 874 15.58 12.91 6.25
CA GLY A 874 15.41 12.91 4.79
C GLY A 874 15.51 11.51 4.17
N TRP A 875 16.50 10.72 4.61
CA TRP A 875 16.66 9.32 4.20
C TRP A 875 15.50 8.43 4.65
N PHE A 876 15.00 8.61 5.88
CA PHE A 876 13.80 7.92 6.37
C PHE A 876 12.62 8.13 5.42
N TRP A 877 12.35 9.38 5.03
CA TRP A 877 11.25 9.68 4.12
C TRP A 877 11.44 9.18 2.69
N ALA A 878 12.70 9.09 2.22
CA ALA A 878 13.01 8.46 0.95
C ALA A 878 12.77 6.93 1.01
N ALA A 879 13.19 6.28 2.10
CA ALA A 879 12.98 4.85 2.32
C ALA A 879 11.48 4.52 2.42
N VAL A 880 10.73 5.22 3.27
CA VAL A 880 9.27 5.05 3.43
C VAL A 880 8.52 5.33 2.11
N GLY A 881 9.02 6.24 1.28
CA GLY A 881 8.48 6.47 -0.06
C GLY A 881 8.59 5.28 -1.01
N ASN A 882 9.55 4.38 -0.76
CA ASN A 882 9.82 3.18 -1.54
C ASN A 882 9.26 1.90 -0.91
N PHE A 883 8.67 1.97 0.29
CA PHE A 883 8.12 0.81 0.98
C PHE A 883 6.89 0.25 0.25
N THR A 884 6.79 -1.07 0.24
CA THR A 884 5.58 -1.82 -0.08
C THR A 884 4.51 -1.60 1.00
N GLN A 885 3.25 -1.93 0.72
CA GLN A 885 2.20 -1.86 1.75
C GLN A 885 2.50 -2.76 2.95
N GLU A 886 3.17 -3.88 2.72
CA GLU A 886 3.55 -4.83 3.75
C GLU A 886 4.69 -4.31 4.62
N GLU A 887 5.74 -3.75 4.02
CA GLU A 887 6.82 -3.06 4.76
C GLU A 887 6.29 -1.87 5.54
N MET A 888 5.32 -1.14 4.99
CA MET A 888 4.67 -0.02 5.68
C MET A 888 3.80 -0.50 6.85
N ALA A 889 3.09 -1.61 6.69
CA ALA A 889 2.36 -2.27 7.77
C ALA A 889 3.30 -2.72 8.89
N ARG A 890 4.44 -3.35 8.54
CA ARG A 890 5.49 -3.74 9.50
C ARG A 890 6.13 -2.56 10.20
N LEU A 891 6.39 -1.45 9.50
CA LEU A 891 6.91 -0.23 10.12
C LEU A 891 5.93 0.30 11.18
N LEU A 892 4.65 0.37 10.84
CA LEU A 892 3.62 0.78 11.80
C LEU A 892 3.52 -0.19 12.96
N GLN A 893 3.63 -1.49 12.72
CA GLN A 893 3.64 -2.48 13.79
C GLN A 893 4.86 -2.32 14.70
N PHE A 894 6.05 -2.19 14.14
CA PHE A 894 7.30 -1.99 14.88
C PHE A 894 7.24 -0.75 15.77
N THR A 895 6.57 0.30 15.31
CA THR A 895 6.54 1.59 15.99
C THR A 895 5.30 1.84 16.84
N THR A 896 4.17 1.20 16.54
CA THR A 896 2.85 1.45 17.19
C THR A 896 2.20 0.17 17.75
N GLY A 897 2.79 -0.99 17.53
CA GLY A 897 2.23 -2.30 17.90
C GLY A 897 1.11 -2.78 16.98
N CYS A 898 0.72 -2.01 15.95
CA CYS A 898 -0.35 -2.39 15.02
C CYS A 898 -0.03 -1.98 13.58
N SER A 899 -0.41 -2.84 12.62
CA SER A 899 -0.28 -2.56 11.18
C SER A 899 -1.35 -1.62 10.62
N GLN A 900 -2.35 -1.21 11.43
CA GLN A 900 -3.44 -0.33 11.01
C GLN A 900 -3.43 1.00 11.76
N LEU A 901 -3.73 2.07 11.02
CA LEU A 901 -3.93 3.41 11.59
C LEU A 901 -5.32 3.53 12.23
N PRO A 902 -5.49 4.46 13.19
CA PRO A 902 -6.81 4.91 13.63
C PRO A 902 -7.67 5.42 12.47
N PRO A 903 -9.01 5.50 12.63
CA PRO A 903 -9.91 5.98 11.59
C PRO A 903 -9.55 7.33 10.97
N GLY A 904 -8.97 8.26 11.75
CA GLY A 904 -8.50 9.56 11.27
C GLY A 904 -7.06 9.59 10.73
N GLY A 905 -6.43 8.44 10.50
CA GLY A 905 -5.09 8.35 9.94
C GLY A 905 -3.98 8.67 10.93
N PHE A 906 -2.87 9.23 10.44
CA PHE A 906 -1.70 9.55 11.28
C PHE A 906 -1.97 10.68 12.27
N ARG A 907 -2.93 11.56 11.95
CA ARG A 907 -3.36 12.68 12.80
C ARG A 907 -3.86 12.24 14.17
N ASP A 908 -4.57 11.11 14.19
CA ASP A 908 -5.26 10.60 15.37
C ASP A 908 -4.40 9.56 16.13
N LEU A 909 -3.12 9.38 15.73
CA LEU A 909 -2.18 8.62 16.54
C LEU A 909 -1.93 9.35 17.88
N THR A 910 -2.17 8.65 18.98
CA THR A 910 -2.06 9.21 20.33
C THR A 910 -1.20 8.29 21.19
N PRO A 911 0.03 8.68 21.56
CA PRO A 911 0.75 9.91 21.18
C PRO A 911 1.10 9.95 19.68
N ARG A 912 1.38 11.14 19.13
CA ARG A 912 1.76 11.29 17.70
C ARG A 912 3.03 10.50 17.41
N PHE A 913 3.18 10.06 16.16
CA PHE A 913 4.39 9.37 15.73
C PHE A 913 5.63 10.26 15.90
N GLN A 914 6.68 9.74 16.57
CA GLN A 914 7.89 10.49 16.88
C GLN A 914 9.12 9.85 16.24
N ILE A 915 9.98 10.66 15.63
CA ILE A 915 11.31 10.26 15.15
C ILE A 915 12.35 10.94 16.03
N THR A 916 13.13 10.16 16.75
CA THR A 916 14.11 10.65 17.73
C THR A 916 15.52 10.24 17.35
N ALA A 917 16.50 11.12 17.58
CA ALA A 917 17.91 10.79 17.38
C ALA A 917 18.39 9.83 18.47
N ALA A 918 18.95 8.69 18.09
CA ALA A 918 19.62 7.78 19.03
C ALA A 918 21.11 8.14 19.12
N PRO A 919 21.71 8.20 20.32
CA PRO A 919 23.13 8.55 20.50
C PRO A 919 24.06 7.36 20.19
N THR A 920 23.84 6.72 19.05
CA THR A 920 24.55 5.52 18.59
C THR A 920 24.80 5.63 17.09
N PHE A 921 25.82 4.92 16.60
CA PHE A 921 26.23 4.96 15.21
C PHE A 921 26.25 3.55 14.62
N GLY A 922 25.60 3.34 13.47
CA GLY A 922 25.57 2.05 12.77
C GLY A 922 24.74 0.93 13.42
N ASN A 923 24.12 1.17 14.58
CA ASN A 923 23.23 0.21 15.25
C ASN A 923 21.88 0.11 14.53
N LEU A 924 21.07 -0.91 14.86
CA LEU A 924 19.71 -1.01 14.34
C LEU A 924 18.79 0.06 14.94
N PRO A 925 17.81 0.58 14.17
CA PRO A 925 16.74 1.41 14.71
C PRO A 925 15.98 0.67 15.82
N THR A 926 15.64 1.39 16.88
CA THR A 926 14.83 0.86 17.97
C THR A 926 13.49 1.57 18.03
N ALA A 927 12.47 0.90 18.57
CA ALA A 927 11.15 1.48 18.70
C ALA A 927 10.57 1.28 20.09
N HIS A 928 9.77 2.26 20.51
CA HIS A 928 8.97 2.20 21.73
C HIS A 928 7.51 2.35 21.34
N THR A 929 6.83 1.21 21.21
CA THR A 929 5.44 1.12 20.76
C THR A 929 4.48 1.91 21.64
N CYS A 930 4.70 1.93 22.97
CA CYS A 930 3.93 2.73 23.92
C CYS A 930 3.92 4.24 23.61
N PHE A 931 4.96 4.75 22.93
CA PHE A 931 5.12 6.17 22.63
C PHE A 931 4.99 6.49 21.14
N ASN A 932 4.63 5.51 20.31
CA ASN A 932 4.67 5.63 18.85
C ASN A 932 6.02 6.20 18.35
N GLN A 933 7.12 5.79 18.99
CA GLN A 933 8.44 6.42 18.84
C GLN A 933 9.42 5.50 18.11
N LEU A 934 10.08 6.05 17.10
CA LEU A 934 11.18 5.44 16.37
C LEU A 934 12.48 6.19 16.68
N CYS A 935 13.49 5.47 17.15
CA CYS A 935 14.81 5.98 17.47
C CYS A 935 15.77 5.62 16.33
N LEU A 936 16.33 6.64 15.67
CA LEU A 936 17.22 6.49 14.52
C LEU A 936 18.68 6.80 14.90
N PRO A 937 19.60 5.84 14.79
CA PRO A 937 21.04 6.04 14.89
C PRO A 937 21.61 6.89 13.75
N ASP A 938 22.87 7.32 13.90
CA ASP A 938 23.63 7.95 12.82
C ASP A 938 24.21 6.91 11.84
N TYR A 939 24.28 7.28 10.55
CA TYR A 939 24.76 6.41 9.46
C TYR A 939 25.56 7.19 8.41
N ASP A 940 26.49 6.47 7.75
CA ASP A 940 27.38 7.01 6.71
C ASP A 940 26.70 7.19 5.34
N SER A 941 25.75 6.31 5.01
CA SER A 941 25.13 6.25 3.68
C SER A 941 23.64 5.94 3.76
N TYR A 942 22.92 6.31 2.70
CA TYR A 942 21.50 5.97 2.54
C TYR A 942 21.30 4.46 2.48
N GLU A 943 22.16 3.71 1.76
CA GLU A 943 22.04 2.26 1.65
C GLU A 943 22.17 1.56 3.01
N HIS A 944 23.14 1.98 3.83
CA HIS A 944 23.31 1.42 5.17
C HIS A 944 22.09 1.73 6.06
N PHE A 945 21.62 2.98 6.06
CA PHE A 945 20.43 3.37 6.81
C PHE A 945 19.19 2.55 6.40
N GLU A 946 18.95 2.43 5.10
CA GLU A 946 17.78 1.75 4.55
C GLU A 946 17.80 0.26 4.90
N LYS A 947 18.96 -0.39 4.77
CA LYS A 947 19.15 -1.79 5.13
C LYS A 947 18.90 -2.04 6.62
N SER A 948 19.47 -1.21 7.49
CA SER A 948 19.26 -1.33 8.95
C SER A 948 17.81 -1.10 9.36
N LEU A 949 17.10 -0.16 8.70
CA LEU A 949 15.68 0.06 8.94
C LEU A 949 14.82 -1.12 8.50
N LEU A 950 15.09 -1.69 7.32
CA LEU A 950 14.37 -2.87 6.83
C LEU A 950 14.58 -4.09 7.74
N LEU A 951 15.82 -4.29 8.23
CA LEU A 951 16.14 -5.37 9.15
C LEU A 951 15.37 -5.23 10.47
N ALA A 952 15.37 -4.02 11.05
CA ALA A 952 14.67 -3.75 12.31
C ALA A 952 13.16 -4.02 12.23
N ILE A 953 12.50 -3.64 11.11
CA ILE A 953 11.06 -3.87 10.96
C ILE A 953 10.72 -5.31 10.53
N SER A 954 11.67 -6.10 10.01
CA SER A 954 11.45 -7.51 9.68
C SER A 954 11.71 -8.45 10.86
N GLU A 955 12.73 -8.17 11.66
CA GLU A 955 13.14 -9.02 12.79
C GLU A 955 12.51 -8.57 14.12
N GLY A 956 12.21 -7.28 14.28
CA GLY A 956 11.61 -6.72 15.49
C GLY A 956 10.20 -7.23 15.82
N THR A 957 9.59 -8.05 14.96
CA THR A 957 8.30 -8.70 15.19
C THR A 957 8.40 -10.02 15.95
N GLU A 958 9.59 -10.62 16.08
CA GLU A 958 9.82 -11.90 16.78
C GLU A 958 10.11 -11.73 18.28
N GLY A 959 9.90 -10.52 18.82
CA GLY A 959 10.13 -10.18 20.22
C GLY A 959 11.52 -9.58 20.44
N PHE A 960 11.61 -8.64 21.39
CA PHE A 960 12.86 -7.97 21.77
C PHE A 960 13.78 -8.91 22.57
N GLY A 961 14.26 -9.96 21.91
CA GLY A 961 15.00 -11.05 22.54
C GLY A 961 16.12 -11.62 21.68
N MET A 962 16.79 -10.81 20.86
CA MET A 962 18.12 -11.14 20.35
C MET A 962 19.03 -9.92 20.49
N VAL A 963 19.81 -9.91 21.57
CA VAL A 963 21.06 -9.16 21.67
C VAL A 963 22.19 -10.12 21.32
#